data_AF-A0A8S3WZZ9-F1
#
_entry.id   AF-A0A8S3WZZ9-F1
#
_cell.length_a   1.000
_cell.length_b   1.000
_cell.length_c   1.000
_cell.angle_alpha   90.00
_cell.angle_beta   90.00
_cell.angle_gamma   90.00
#
_symmetry.space_group_name_H-M   'P 1'
#
loop_
_entity.id
_entity.type
_entity.pdbx_description
1 polymer ?
#
loop_
_entity_poly.entity_id
_entity_poly.type
_entity_poly.pdbx_seq_one_letter_code
_entity_poly.pdbx_strand_id
1 'polypeptide(L)'
;MPDMKYILVTGGVISGVGKGVIASSFGTILKSCGIDVTSIKIDPYINIDAGTFSPYEHGEVYVLDDGGEVDLDLGNYERFLDITLHRDNNITTGKIYQQVIERERRGDYLGKTVQVIPHITDAIQEWVQRVAHIPVTPENTPPKVCIVELGGTIGDIEGMSFVEAFRQFQFRVKRENFCCAHVSLVPMPKSTGEPKTKPTQSSVRELRGLGLSPDLILCRSEKPIGHTVKEKVSNFCHVGPEQVICIHDLSSVYHVPLLMEAQGVVQYLNERLQLKMSVPRPGRFMQKWRNLAKRVENLRKEVNITLVGKYTKLEDSYASVTKALQHACIAAGYKLNLTYVEAVSLERQTKIDDPVSYHKAWQDLCKCDGVIVPGGFGQRGMEGKIEACQWCRETQKPMLGICLGLQAAVIEFARNVLGLKGANSTEVNPQCEDKLVIDMPEYHPGILGGTMRLGKRKTYLEPGLVSQLYKKDVIEERHRHRYEVNPQYIEQLEAAGLHFVGKDESKTRMEVAVIEEHPYYVTVQFHPEYLSRPLSPSPLFLGLILASLGKLKSYMSKGCRLSPRNQSDVSSDEEELSVSSLSLIEEKTVIENGKHDEELTINEDQNTEQGPIDQNIRSQEQQELNSNEQQGSTARPILHRRRQNNPPELIEAKKRMDEAYSFMKQHSQLQLKDEDDECSTFGVLVARKLRKLSEQRRDIMMAKIHELFVDEHVYNFNLPNYSSSRPNSAATMLSYTPSPPQINIASPSAVASSPKVAYPTDVASLNSATSQPNSDATMLSYTPSPPQSNIASPPQVAFPTEVEYLNCVNSYPNSTKVLYTSSSPQMDAPSPAYHVEYSEYSNDTPLNLPNPTSRMVSYTPSPSQIPRGKNN
;
A
#
# COMPACT_ATOMS: atom_id res chain seq x y z
N MET A 1 -4.35 -26.25 21.28
CA MET A 1 -4.64 -24.79 21.18
C MET A 1 -5.99 -24.64 20.46
N PRO A 2 -6.68 -23.49 20.49
CA PRO A 2 -7.68 -23.22 19.47
C PRO A 2 -7.00 -23.20 18.09
N ASP A 3 -7.56 -23.90 17.10
CA ASP A 3 -6.99 -23.98 15.75
C ASP A 3 -6.98 -22.59 15.08
N MET A 4 -5.80 -22.10 14.72
CA MET A 4 -5.61 -20.86 13.96
C MET A 4 -6.30 -20.96 12.60
N LYS A 5 -7.01 -19.89 12.21
CA LYS A 5 -7.69 -19.79 10.92
C LYS A 5 -6.93 -18.87 9.99
N TYR A 6 -6.86 -19.22 8.71
CA TYR A 6 -6.13 -18.47 7.69
C TYR A 6 -7.06 -18.01 6.57
N ILE A 7 -7.02 -16.73 6.23
CA ILE A 7 -7.72 -16.16 5.06
C ILE A 7 -6.65 -15.68 4.08
N LEU A 8 -6.40 -16.45 3.02
CA LEU A 8 -5.47 -16.08 1.95
C LEU A 8 -6.20 -15.21 0.92
N VAL A 9 -5.80 -13.94 0.80
CA VAL A 9 -6.28 -12.98 -0.20
C VAL A 9 -5.30 -12.98 -1.38
N THR A 10 -5.79 -13.27 -2.59
CA THR A 10 -4.97 -13.34 -3.82
C THR A 10 -5.39 -12.30 -4.86
N GLY A 11 -4.42 -11.81 -5.65
CA GLY A 11 -4.64 -10.86 -6.75
C GLY A 11 -4.99 -11.55 -8.06
N GLY A 12 -6.04 -11.06 -8.73
CA GLY A 12 -6.50 -11.58 -10.01
C GLY A 12 -5.83 -10.93 -11.22
N VAL A 13 -6.56 -10.03 -11.89
CA VAL A 13 -6.28 -9.59 -13.27
C VAL A 13 -5.23 -8.48 -13.36
N ILE A 14 -5.10 -7.65 -12.33
CA ILE A 14 -4.16 -6.51 -12.29
C ILE A 14 -3.62 -6.30 -10.87
N SER A 15 -2.41 -5.73 -10.76
CA SER A 15 -2.00 -5.05 -9.53
C SER A 15 -2.85 -3.77 -9.31
N GLY A 16 -2.82 -3.20 -8.10
CA GLY A 16 -3.65 -2.03 -7.76
C GLY A 16 -5.17 -2.29 -7.68
N VAL A 17 -5.64 -3.55 -7.83
CA VAL A 17 -7.07 -3.89 -7.75
C VAL A 17 -7.71 -3.57 -6.39
N GLY A 18 -6.91 -3.33 -5.33
CA GLY A 18 -7.38 -2.95 -4.00
C GLY A 18 -7.33 -4.06 -2.95
N LYS A 19 -6.44 -5.05 -3.13
CA LYS A 19 -6.23 -6.18 -2.22
C LYS A 19 -6.12 -5.76 -0.74
N GLY A 20 -5.24 -4.80 -0.42
CA GLY A 20 -5.05 -4.26 0.93
C GLY A 20 -6.33 -3.75 1.59
N VAL A 21 -7.25 -3.15 0.83
CA VAL A 21 -8.55 -2.67 1.33
C VAL A 21 -9.51 -3.84 1.59
N ILE A 22 -9.51 -4.87 0.75
CA ILE A 22 -10.31 -6.08 0.94
C ILE A 22 -9.82 -6.90 2.15
N ALA A 23 -8.50 -7.15 2.24
CA ALA A 23 -7.87 -7.83 3.36
C ALA A 23 -8.11 -7.08 4.68
N SER A 24 -7.92 -5.76 4.69
CA SER A 24 -8.27 -4.89 5.83
C SER A 24 -9.77 -4.97 6.19
N SER A 25 -10.66 -5.05 5.20
CA SER A 25 -12.10 -5.12 5.42
C SER A 25 -12.55 -6.43 6.06
N PHE A 26 -11.99 -7.57 5.64
CA PHE A 26 -12.22 -8.86 6.30
C PHE A 26 -11.84 -8.80 7.79
N GLY A 27 -10.66 -8.27 8.11
CA GLY A 27 -10.22 -8.18 9.52
C GLY A 27 -11.03 -7.16 10.32
N THR A 28 -11.45 -6.06 9.70
CA THR A 28 -12.33 -5.05 10.31
C THR A 28 -13.68 -5.64 10.73
N ILE A 29 -14.26 -6.48 9.86
CA ILE A 29 -15.50 -7.23 10.12
C ILE A 29 -15.28 -8.22 11.28
N LEU A 30 -14.21 -9.03 11.23
CA LEU A 30 -13.93 -10.06 12.24
C LEU A 30 -13.60 -9.45 13.62
N LYS A 31 -12.81 -8.38 13.69
CA LYS A 31 -12.57 -7.63 14.94
C LYS A 31 -13.87 -7.00 15.48
N SER A 32 -14.78 -6.56 14.60
CA SER A 32 -16.12 -6.12 14.99
C SER A 32 -17.01 -7.25 15.52
N CYS A 33 -16.68 -8.51 15.26
CA CYS A 33 -17.31 -9.71 15.84
C CYS A 33 -16.64 -10.19 17.15
N GLY A 34 -15.62 -9.51 17.67
CA GLY A 34 -14.88 -9.93 18.87
C GLY A 34 -13.86 -11.05 18.61
N ILE A 35 -13.34 -11.14 17.39
CA ILE A 35 -12.27 -12.07 17.01
C ILE A 35 -10.95 -11.29 16.87
N ASP A 36 -9.89 -11.79 17.52
CA ASP A 36 -8.55 -11.22 17.43
C ASP A 36 -7.90 -11.62 16.10
N VAL A 37 -7.45 -10.61 15.34
CA VAL A 37 -6.96 -10.76 13.95
C VAL A 37 -5.54 -10.23 13.84
N THR A 38 -4.69 -10.96 13.12
CA THR A 38 -3.38 -10.49 12.64
C THR A 38 -3.33 -10.46 11.12
N SER A 39 -2.36 -9.74 10.56
CA SER A 39 -2.13 -9.62 9.12
C SER A 39 -0.70 -10.04 8.77
N ILE A 40 -0.53 -10.72 7.63
CA ILE A 40 0.76 -11.00 6.99
C ILE A 40 0.66 -10.56 5.54
N LYS A 41 1.58 -9.71 5.09
CA LYS A 41 1.74 -9.30 3.69
C LYS A 41 2.92 -10.05 3.10
N ILE A 42 2.67 -10.72 1.98
CA ILE A 42 3.69 -11.37 1.16
C ILE A 42 3.94 -10.50 -0.06
N ASP A 43 5.19 -10.13 -0.25
CA ASP A 43 5.67 -9.33 -1.35
C ASP A 43 6.56 -10.18 -2.27
N PRO A 44 6.18 -10.34 -3.55
CA PRO A 44 6.94 -11.18 -4.48
C PRO A 44 8.31 -10.58 -4.87
N TYR A 45 8.56 -9.30 -4.60
CA TYR A 45 9.81 -8.63 -4.93
C TYR A 45 11.04 -9.20 -4.19
N ILE A 46 12.21 -8.99 -4.78
CA ILE A 46 13.49 -9.59 -4.34
C ILE A 46 14.16 -8.83 -3.18
N ASN A 47 13.88 -7.53 -2.98
CA ASN A 47 14.41 -6.76 -1.85
C ASN A 47 14.01 -7.40 -0.50
N ILE A 48 14.90 -7.37 0.49
CA ILE A 48 14.68 -7.97 1.83
C ILE A 48 13.67 -7.17 2.66
N ASP A 49 13.63 -5.85 2.43
CA ASP A 49 12.79 -4.85 3.05
C ASP A 49 12.48 -3.73 2.05
N ALA A 50 11.66 -2.76 2.46
CA ALA A 50 11.32 -1.59 1.63
C ALA A 50 12.26 -0.39 1.83
N GLY A 51 13.23 -0.44 2.76
CA GLY A 51 14.02 0.71 3.21
C GLY A 51 14.87 1.34 2.10
N THR A 52 15.28 0.53 1.13
CA THR A 52 16.10 0.95 -0.02
C THR A 52 15.30 1.49 -1.22
N PHE A 53 13.96 1.47 -1.18
CA PHE A 53 13.14 1.92 -2.33
C PHE A 53 13.18 3.43 -2.57
N SER A 54 13.13 3.81 -3.85
CA SER A 54 12.78 5.17 -4.26
C SER A 54 11.28 5.40 -4.04
N PRO A 55 10.86 6.49 -3.36
CA PRO A 55 9.44 6.78 -3.17
C PRO A 55 8.63 6.94 -4.47
N TYR A 56 9.30 7.14 -5.62
CA TYR A 56 8.67 7.19 -6.94
C TYR A 56 8.36 5.82 -7.56
N GLU A 57 8.84 4.71 -7.00
CA GLU A 57 8.72 3.38 -7.60
C GLU A 57 7.63 2.54 -6.91
N HIS A 58 7.79 2.33 -5.60
CA HIS A 58 6.87 1.54 -4.76
C HIS A 58 6.07 2.41 -3.78
N GLY A 59 6.11 3.74 -3.91
CA GLY A 59 5.47 4.67 -2.99
C GLY A 59 6.25 4.83 -1.68
N GLU A 60 5.58 5.34 -0.66
CA GLU A 60 6.17 5.64 0.65
C GLU A 60 6.60 4.37 1.43
N VAL A 61 7.83 4.37 1.95
CA VAL A 61 8.29 3.37 2.94
C VAL A 61 7.53 3.56 4.26
N TYR A 62 6.84 2.52 4.72
CA TYR A 62 6.16 2.52 6.02
C TYR A 62 7.08 1.95 7.11
N VAL A 63 7.00 2.50 8.32
CA VAL A 63 7.84 2.09 9.46
C VAL A 63 6.97 1.49 10.56
N LEU A 64 7.45 0.40 11.17
CA LEU A 64 6.80 -0.33 12.27
C LEU A 64 7.41 0.00 13.64
N ASP A 65 6.72 -0.40 14.72
CA ASP A 65 7.16 -0.10 16.10
C ASP A 65 8.57 -0.67 16.40
N ASP A 66 8.87 -1.84 15.84
CA ASP A 66 10.15 -2.54 15.97
C ASP A 66 11.24 -2.05 15.02
N GLY A 67 10.98 -1.01 14.21
CA GLY A 67 11.91 -0.52 13.19
C GLY A 67 11.99 -1.40 11.94
N GLY A 68 10.98 -2.21 11.64
CA GLY A 68 10.82 -2.79 10.30
C GLY A 68 10.47 -1.71 9.27
N GLU A 69 11.21 -1.67 8.17
CA GLU A 69 10.92 -0.85 6.98
C GLU A 69 10.17 -1.71 5.96
N VAL A 70 8.90 -1.37 5.70
CA VAL A 70 7.95 -2.27 5.02
C VAL A 70 7.11 -1.53 3.98
N ASP A 71 6.46 -2.30 3.11
CA ASP A 71 5.51 -1.78 2.13
C ASP A 71 4.34 -1.01 2.78
N LEU A 72 3.89 0.03 2.10
CA LEU A 72 2.79 0.93 2.46
C LEU A 72 1.48 0.19 2.78
N ASP A 73 1.24 -0.99 2.18
CA ASP A 73 0.08 -1.82 2.47
C ASP A 73 0.01 -2.30 3.93
N LEU A 74 1.14 -2.48 4.64
CA LEU A 74 1.09 -2.78 6.07
C LEU A 74 0.50 -1.63 6.89
N GLY A 75 0.76 -0.40 6.44
CA GLY A 75 0.12 0.81 6.93
C GLY A 75 -1.37 0.93 6.59
N ASN A 76 -1.93 0.06 5.74
CA ASN A 76 -3.39 -0.04 5.58
C ASN A 76 -3.98 -0.96 6.66
N TYR A 77 -3.39 -2.14 6.93
CA TYR A 77 -3.89 -3.04 7.97
C TYR A 77 -3.81 -2.40 9.36
N GLU A 78 -2.70 -1.77 9.73
CA GLU A 78 -2.57 -1.07 11.02
C GLU A 78 -3.67 -0.01 11.22
N ARG A 79 -4.00 0.73 10.15
CA ARG A 79 -5.01 1.81 10.19
C ARG A 79 -6.45 1.31 10.28
N PHE A 80 -6.77 0.20 9.62
CA PHE A 80 -8.12 -0.37 9.62
C PHE A 80 -8.37 -1.31 10.81
N LEU A 81 -7.40 -2.16 11.13
CA LEU A 81 -7.53 -3.19 12.14
C LEU A 81 -7.24 -2.68 13.56
N ASP A 82 -6.62 -1.51 13.71
CA ASP A 82 -6.23 -0.93 15.01
C ASP A 82 -5.34 -1.91 15.79
N ILE A 83 -4.24 -2.30 15.14
CA ILE A 83 -3.20 -3.24 15.63
C ILE A 83 -1.82 -2.62 15.39
N THR A 84 -0.78 -3.25 15.97
CA THR A 84 0.63 -2.95 15.69
C THR A 84 1.25 -4.17 15.02
N LEU A 85 1.93 -3.99 13.88
CA LEU A 85 2.64 -5.06 13.17
C LEU A 85 4.16 -5.00 13.45
N HIS A 86 4.84 -6.12 13.19
CA HIS A 86 6.30 -6.27 13.30
C HIS A 86 6.95 -6.54 11.93
N ARG A 87 8.27 -6.41 11.82
CA ARG A 87 9.06 -6.65 10.58
C ARG A 87 8.83 -8.02 9.93
N ASP A 88 8.37 -8.98 10.74
CA ASP A 88 8.09 -10.37 10.36
C ASP A 88 6.69 -10.57 9.77
N ASN A 89 5.77 -9.62 9.97
CA ASN A 89 4.46 -9.59 9.29
C ASN A 89 4.58 -9.19 7.81
N ASN A 90 5.75 -8.69 7.39
CA ASN A 90 6.13 -8.53 5.99
C ASN A 90 7.06 -9.70 5.60
N ILE A 91 6.71 -10.44 4.56
CA ILE A 91 7.52 -11.51 3.98
C ILE A 91 7.88 -11.11 2.56
N THR A 92 9.16 -11.14 2.20
CA THR A 92 9.61 -10.89 0.82
C THR A 92 10.33 -12.12 0.26
N THR A 93 10.46 -12.22 -1.07
CA THR A 93 11.26 -13.27 -1.70
C THR A 93 12.70 -13.25 -1.19
N GLY A 94 13.30 -12.05 -1.08
CA GLY A 94 14.65 -11.88 -0.54
C GLY A 94 14.81 -12.37 0.89
N LYS A 95 13.84 -12.06 1.77
CA LYS A 95 13.86 -12.44 3.20
C LYS A 95 13.82 -13.97 3.38
N ILE A 96 13.02 -14.67 2.58
CA ILE A 96 12.98 -16.14 2.57
C ILE A 96 14.25 -16.74 1.95
N TYR A 97 14.74 -16.18 0.83
CA TYR A 97 15.95 -16.68 0.16
C TYR A 97 17.19 -16.52 1.05
N GLN A 98 17.36 -15.38 1.71
CA GLN A 98 18.42 -15.15 2.69
C GLN A 98 18.35 -16.19 3.81
N GLN A 99 17.19 -16.39 4.44
CA GLN A 99 17.01 -17.35 5.53
C GLN A 99 17.43 -18.78 5.11
N VAL A 100 17.06 -19.20 3.90
CA VAL A 100 17.35 -20.55 3.40
C VAL A 100 18.82 -20.71 2.98
N ILE A 101 19.45 -19.67 2.42
CA ILE A 101 20.90 -19.66 2.15
C ILE A 101 21.70 -19.69 3.46
N GLU A 102 21.30 -18.95 4.48
CA GLU A 102 21.95 -18.99 5.80
C GLU A 102 21.79 -20.35 6.49
N ARG A 103 20.63 -21.01 6.35
CA ARG A 103 20.41 -22.40 6.81
C ARG A 103 21.27 -23.41 6.04
N GLU A 104 21.44 -23.24 4.73
CA GLU A 104 22.34 -24.07 3.89
C GLU A 104 23.79 -23.96 4.37
N ARG A 105 24.30 -22.73 4.53
CA ARG A 105 25.67 -22.49 5.01
C ARG A 105 25.94 -22.96 6.45
N ARG A 106 24.91 -23.02 7.30
CA ARG A 106 24.99 -23.58 8.66
C ARG A 106 25.03 -25.11 8.68
N GLY A 107 24.63 -25.76 7.58
CA GLY A 107 24.50 -27.22 7.50
C GLY A 107 23.15 -27.77 7.96
N ASP A 108 22.14 -26.91 8.16
CA ASP A 108 20.84 -27.29 8.75
C ASP A 108 20.08 -28.33 7.89
N TYR A 109 20.38 -28.41 6.59
CA TYR A 109 19.83 -29.40 5.65
C TYR A 109 20.67 -30.70 5.54
N LEU A 110 21.63 -30.92 6.45
CA LEU A 110 22.48 -32.12 6.53
C LEU A 110 23.24 -32.43 5.23
N GLY A 111 23.72 -31.38 4.54
CA GLY A 111 24.47 -31.49 3.27
C GLY A 111 23.64 -31.91 2.05
N LYS A 112 22.31 -31.99 2.16
CA LYS A 112 21.42 -32.27 1.02
C LYS A 112 21.26 -31.05 0.12
N THR A 113 21.04 -31.31 -1.17
CA THR A 113 20.76 -30.25 -2.16
C THR A 113 19.45 -29.53 -1.86
N VAL A 114 19.55 -28.25 -1.53
CA VAL A 114 18.41 -27.35 -1.33
C VAL A 114 17.77 -27.01 -2.69
N GLN A 115 16.45 -26.92 -2.71
CA GLN A 115 15.61 -26.68 -3.90
C GLN A 115 14.35 -25.89 -3.51
N VAL A 116 13.70 -25.21 -4.48
CA VAL A 116 12.46 -24.45 -4.23
C VAL A 116 11.38 -25.30 -3.56
N ILE A 117 11.16 -26.52 -4.06
CA ILE A 117 10.30 -27.51 -3.43
C ILE A 117 11.19 -28.61 -2.82
N PRO A 118 11.02 -29.01 -1.55
CA PRO A 118 10.10 -28.42 -0.57
C PRO A 118 10.71 -27.22 0.19
N HIS A 119 12.01 -26.97 0.13
CA HIS A 119 12.72 -26.16 1.14
C HIS A 119 12.30 -24.68 1.21
N ILE A 120 12.04 -24.01 0.08
CA ILE A 120 11.49 -22.64 0.08
C ILE A 120 10.02 -22.66 0.50
N THR A 121 9.25 -23.63 0.00
CA THR A 121 7.82 -23.77 0.33
C THR A 121 7.59 -24.12 1.80
N ASP A 122 8.49 -24.85 2.44
CA ASP A 122 8.48 -25.16 3.88
C ASP A 122 8.86 -23.93 4.71
N ALA A 123 9.90 -23.19 4.31
CA ALA A 123 10.30 -21.95 5.00
C ALA A 123 9.16 -20.90 5.02
N ILE A 124 8.42 -20.76 3.91
CA ILE A 124 7.22 -19.91 3.85
C ILE A 124 6.14 -20.41 4.83
N GLN A 125 5.87 -21.71 4.87
CA GLN A 125 4.85 -22.29 5.77
C GLN A 125 5.24 -22.19 7.25
N GLU A 126 6.52 -22.40 7.59
CA GLU A 126 7.09 -22.18 8.92
C GLU A 126 6.93 -20.72 9.35
N TRP A 127 7.24 -19.77 8.46
CA TRP A 127 7.13 -18.34 8.74
C TRP A 127 5.67 -17.94 9.01
N VAL A 128 4.74 -18.37 8.15
CA VAL A 128 3.30 -18.06 8.30
C VAL A 128 2.72 -18.69 9.58
N GLN A 129 3.11 -19.92 9.95
CA GLN A 129 2.68 -20.53 11.22
C GLN A 129 3.24 -19.78 12.43
N ARG A 130 4.54 -19.48 12.42
CA ARG A 130 5.22 -18.76 13.51
C ARG A 130 4.61 -17.38 13.75
N VAL A 131 4.47 -16.58 12.70
CA VAL A 131 4.05 -15.17 12.79
C VAL A 131 2.55 -15.02 13.06
N ALA A 132 1.71 -15.93 12.55
CA ALA A 132 0.27 -15.91 12.85
C ALA A 132 -0.04 -16.02 14.35
N HIS A 133 0.82 -16.67 15.13
CA HIS A 133 0.67 -16.83 16.57
C HIS A 133 1.30 -15.70 17.41
N ILE A 134 2.04 -14.76 16.79
CA ILE A 134 2.59 -13.60 17.51
C ILE A 134 1.45 -12.61 17.82
N PRO A 135 1.26 -12.18 19.08
CA PRO A 135 0.30 -11.15 19.43
C PRO A 135 0.61 -9.80 18.77
N VAL A 136 -0.43 -9.12 18.28
CA VAL A 136 -0.35 -7.82 17.59
C VAL A 136 -1.19 -6.73 18.27
N THR A 137 -1.62 -6.98 19.51
CA THR A 137 -2.44 -6.06 20.34
C THR A 137 -1.83 -5.88 21.73
N PRO A 138 -2.11 -4.76 22.43
CA PRO A 138 -1.53 -4.47 23.75
C PRO A 138 -1.84 -5.51 24.84
N GLU A 139 -2.91 -6.28 24.68
CA GLU A 139 -3.34 -7.36 25.59
C GLU A 139 -2.45 -8.61 25.49
N ASN A 140 -1.53 -8.66 24.51
CA ASN A 140 -0.61 -9.77 24.26
C ASN A 140 -1.32 -11.13 24.05
N THR A 141 -2.54 -11.11 23.51
CA THR A 141 -3.33 -12.30 23.21
C THR A 141 -2.96 -12.90 21.85
N PRO A 142 -2.73 -14.23 21.75
CA PRO A 142 -2.53 -14.88 20.46
C PRO A 142 -3.77 -14.70 19.55
N PRO A 143 -3.60 -14.30 18.27
CA PRO A 143 -4.70 -14.14 17.33
C PRO A 143 -5.47 -15.45 17.09
N LYS A 144 -6.69 -15.33 16.59
CA LYS A 144 -7.55 -16.46 16.18
C LYS A 144 -7.65 -16.60 14.66
N VAL A 145 -7.49 -15.48 13.94
CA VAL A 145 -7.48 -15.43 12.48
C VAL A 145 -6.25 -14.67 12.00
N CYS A 146 -5.50 -15.27 11.08
CA CYS A 146 -4.46 -14.63 10.31
C CYS A 146 -4.98 -14.34 8.90
N ILE A 147 -5.00 -13.07 8.52
CA ILE A 147 -5.24 -12.66 7.13
C ILE A 147 -3.89 -12.63 6.44
N VAL A 148 -3.76 -13.33 5.33
CA VAL A 148 -2.53 -13.37 4.54
C VAL A 148 -2.84 -12.76 3.18
N GLU A 149 -2.21 -11.65 2.84
CA GLU A 149 -2.30 -11.09 1.49
C GLU A 149 -1.09 -11.51 0.65
N LEU A 150 -1.36 -12.12 -0.50
CA LEU A 150 -0.36 -12.34 -1.54
C LEU A 150 -0.33 -11.15 -2.51
N GLY A 151 0.82 -10.46 -2.52
CA GLY A 151 1.17 -9.39 -3.45
C GLY A 151 1.22 -9.83 -4.92
N GLY A 152 1.56 -8.91 -5.82
CA GLY A 152 1.57 -9.18 -7.27
C GLY A 152 0.21 -9.63 -7.82
N THR A 153 0.22 -10.47 -8.87
CA THR A 153 -0.95 -11.14 -9.45
C THR A 153 -0.73 -12.66 -9.56
N ILE A 154 -1.81 -13.41 -9.80
CA ILE A 154 -1.75 -14.86 -10.01
C ILE A 154 -1.40 -15.17 -11.47
N GLY A 155 -0.26 -15.82 -11.68
CA GLY A 155 0.34 -16.14 -12.98
C GLY A 155 1.78 -15.63 -13.13
N ASP A 156 2.18 -14.66 -12.30
CA ASP A 156 3.53 -14.09 -12.29
C ASP A 156 4.57 -15.10 -11.78
N ILE A 157 5.76 -15.12 -12.39
CA ILE A 157 6.87 -16.04 -12.04
C ILE A 157 7.26 -15.89 -10.56
N GLU A 158 7.30 -14.64 -10.07
CA GLU A 158 7.64 -14.31 -8.69
C GLU A 158 6.66 -14.91 -7.67
N GLY A 159 5.38 -15.10 -8.05
CA GLY A 159 4.34 -15.64 -7.19
C GLY A 159 4.33 -17.16 -7.08
N MET A 160 5.01 -17.88 -7.99
CA MET A 160 4.88 -19.35 -8.12
C MET A 160 5.26 -20.11 -6.85
N SER A 161 6.34 -19.70 -6.17
CA SER A 161 6.81 -20.31 -4.93
C SER A 161 5.80 -20.15 -3.77
N PHE A 162 5.20 -18.97 -3.64
CA PHE A 162 4.21 -18.68 -2.61
C PHE A 162 2.88 -19.42 -2.86
N VAL A 163 2.41 -19.48 -4.11
CA VAL A 163 1.17 -20.21 -4.43
C VAL A 163 1.33 -21.71 -4.17
N GLU A 164 2.46 -22.31 -4.55
CA GLU A 164 2.76 -23.71 -4.22
C GLU A 164 2.87 -23.95 -2.70
N ALA A 165 3.50 -23.02 -1.96
CA ALA A 165 3.54 -23.10 -0.50
C ALA A 165 2.13 -23.12 0.12
N PHE A 166 1.20 -22.29 -0.35
CA PHE A 166 -0.19 -22.32 0.13
C PHE A 166 -0.99 -23.52 -0.39
N ARG A 167 -0.68 -24.02 -1.60
CA ARG A 167 -1.25 -25.25 -2.14
C ARG A 167 -0.93 -26.45 -1.24
N GLN A 168 0.26 -26.49 -0.64
CA GLN A 168 0.62 -27.48 0.39
C GLN A 168 -0.04 -27.15 1.74
N PHE A 169 0.00 -25.88 2.16
CA PHE A 169 -0.46 -25.41 3.47
C PHE A 169 -1.91 -25.78 3.80
N GLN A 170 -2.84 -25.63 2.84
CA GLN A 170 -4.26 -25.96 3.01
C GLN A 170 -4.51 -27.41 3.46
N PHE A 171 -3.62 -28.34 3.09
CA PHE A 171 -3.68 -29.73 3.54
C PHE A 171 -3.07 -29.91 4.94
N ARG A 172 -1.97 -29.19 5.24
CA ARG A 172 -1.29 -29.20 6.53
C ARG A 172 -2.14 -28.64 7.67
N VAL A 173 -2.93 -27.57 7.42
CA VAL A 173 -3.77 -26.94 8.46
C VAL A 173 -5.21 -27.48 8.52
N LYS A 174 -5.63 -28.34 7.57
CA LYS A 174 -7.02 -28.78 7.28
C LYS A 174 -7.89 -27.71 6.59
N ARG A 175 -8.95 -28.20 5.92
CA ARG A 175 -9.89 -27.39 5.13
C ARG A 175 -10.61 -26.31 5.95
N GLU A 176 -11.13 -26.66 7.12
CA GLU A 176 -11.89 -25.79 8.02
C GLU A 176 -11.05 -24.71 8.72
N ASN A 177 -9.72 -24.72 8.48
CA ASN A 177 -8.77 -23.74 9.01
C ASN A 177 -8.18 -22.84 7.90
N PHE A 178 -8.53 -23.04 6.63
CA PHE A 178 -8.01 -22.26 5.49
C PHE A 178 -9.15 -21.81 4.57
N CYS A 179 -9.16 -20.53 4.17
CA CYS A 179 -10.12 -19.93 3.24
C CYS A 179 -9.39 -19.10 2.18
N CYS A 180 -9.68 -19.30 0.90
CA CYS A 180 -9.09 -18.54 -0.21
C CYS A 180 -10.06 -17.48 -0.75
N ALA A 181 -9.70 -16.20 -0.66
CA ALA A 181 -10.43 -15.09 -1.24
C ALA A 181 -9.68 -14.54 -2.46
N HIS A 182 -10.31 -14.54 -3.64
CA HIS A 182 -9.69 -14.09 -4.89
C HIS A 182 -10.27 -12.76 -5.36
N VAL A 183 -9.43 -11.72 -5.46
CA VAL A 183 -9.85 -10.35 -5.80
C VAL A 183 -9.57 -10.10 -7.29
N SER A 184 -10.63 -9.96 -8.09
CA SER A 184 -10.56 -9.95 -9.55
C SER A 184 -11.27 -8.74 -10.15
N LEU A 185 -10.75 -8.21 -11.26
CA LEU A 185 -11.37 -7.09 -11.97
C LEU A 185 -12.43 -7.60 -12.96
N VAL A 186 -13.62 -6.99 -12.93
CA VAL A 186 -14.67 -7.11 -13.95
C VAL A 186 -14.75 -5.76 -14.68
N PRO A 187 -13.93 -5.54 -15.73
CA PRO A 187 -13.91 -4.28 -16.47
C PRO A 187 -15.20 -4.09 -17.27
N MET A 188 -15.61 -2.83 -17.44
CA MET A 188 -16.80 -2.42 -18.20
C MET A 188 -16.38 -1.41 -19.28
N PRO A 189 -15.93 -1.86 -20.47
CA PRO A 189 -15.39 -0.96 -21.49
C PRO A 189 -16.43 0.07 -21.93
N LYS A 190 -16.08 1.37 -21.83
CA LYS A 190 -16.97 2.52 -22.10
C LYS A 190 -17.59 2.52 -23.51
N SER A 191 -16.96 1.83 -24.47
CA SER A 191 -17.46 1.60 -25.83
C SER A 191 -18.58 0.56 -25.94
N THR A 192 -18.83 -0.23 -24.88
CA THR A 192 -19.82 -1.32 -24.86
C THR A 192 -20.82 -1.24 -23.71
N GLY A 193 -20.44 -0.63 -22.57
CA GLY A 193 -21.29 -0.52 -21.37
C GLY A 193 -21.58 -1.84 -20.63
N GLU A 194 -21.14 -2.99 -21.14
CA GLU A 194 -21.41 -4.31 -20.56
C GLU A 194 -20.21 -4.78 -19.69
N PRO A 195 -20.43 -5.23 -18.44
CA PRO A 195 -19.37 -5.78 -17.59
C PRO A 195 -18.84 -7.12 -18.12
N LYS A 196 -17.54 -7.18 -18.41
CA LYS A 196 -16.89 -8.34 -19.05
C LYS A 196 -16.23 -9.25 -18.03
N THR A 197 -16.86 -10.39 -17.75
CA THR A 197 -16.37 -11.40 -16.79
C THR A 197 -15.18 -12.24 -17.27
N LYS A 198 -14.78 -12.14 -18.54
CA LYS A 198 -13.75 -13.01 -19.14
C LYS A 198 -12.37 -12.96 -18.46
N PRO A 199 -11.84 -11.80 -18.02
CA PRO A 199 -10.59 -11.76 -17.27
C PRO A 199 -10.65 -12.53 -15.94
N THR A 200 -11.74 -12.39 -15.18
CA THR A 200 -11.99 -13.18 -13.95
C THR A 200 -12.03 -14.68 -14.23
N GLN A 201 -12.67 -15.11 -15.31
CA GLN A 201 -12.71 -16.52 -15.71
C GLN A 201 -11.31 -17.09 -16.03
N SER A 202 -10.43 -16.28 -16.63
CA SER A 202 -9.05 -16.69 -16.91
C SER A 202 -8.21 -16.77 -15.63
N SER A 203 -8.31 -15.77 -14.75
CA SER A 203 -7.52 -15.71 -13.51
C SER A 203 -7.93 -16.81 -12.50
N VAL A 204 -9.22 -17.15 -12.41
CA VAL A 204 -9.70 -18.29 -11.60
C VAL A 204 -9.37 -19.65 -12.26
N ARG A 205 -9.17 -19.72 -13.57
CA ARG A 205 -8.58 -20.91 -14.21
C ARG A 205 -7.12 -21.07 -13.79
N GLU A 206 -6.35 -19.98 -13.77
CA GLU A 206 -4.94 -19.98 -13.39
C GLU A 206 -4.74 -20.38 -11.92
N LEU A 207 -5.47 -19.75 -11.00
CA LEU A 207 -5.46 -20.08 -9.56
C LEU A 207 -5.73 -21.57 -9.31
N ARG A 208 -6.69 -22.16 -10.03
CA ARG A 208 -7.03 -23.58 -9.96
C ARG A 208 -6.00 -24.48 -10.64
N GLY A 209 -5.33 -24.02 -11.70
CA GLY A 209 -4.19 -24.70 -12.32
C GLY A 209 -3.01 -24.84 -11.35
N LEU A 210 -2.78 -23.81 -10.52
CA LEU A 210 -1.82 -23.82 -9.42
C LEU A 210 -2.35 -24.50 -8.14
N GLY A 211 -3.51 -25.17 -8.20
CA GLY A 211 -4.05 -26.03 -7.15
C GLY A 211 -4.74 -25.33 -5.97
N LEU A 212 -5.02 -24.02 -6.06
CA LEU A 212 -5.87 -23.31 -5.10
C LEU A 212 -7.30 -23.14 -5.67
N SER A 213 -8.32 -23.38 -4.85
CA SER A 213 -9.72 -23.12 -5.23
C SER A 213 -10.25 -21.92 -4.44
N PRO A 214 -10.85 -20.91 -5.10
CA PRO A 214 -11.40 -19.76 -4.39
C PRO A 214 -12.67 -20.15 -3.63
N ASP A 215 -12.70 -19.82 -2.34
CA ASP A 215 -13.88 -19.90 -1.47
C ASP A 215 -14.76 -18.64 -1.57
N LEU A 216 -14.16 -17.51 -1.96
CA LEU A 216 -14.84 -16.25 -2.28
C LEU A 216 -14.22 -15.63 -3.52
N ILE A 217 -15.05 -15.05 -4.39
CA ILE A 217 -14.62 -14.27 -5.55
C ILE A 217 -15.12 -12.84 -5.37
N LEU A 218 -14.19 -11.90 -5.20
CA LEU A 218 -14.49 -10.49 -5.04
C LEU A 218 -14.27 -9.79 -6.38
N CYS A 219 -15.37 -9.55 -7.09
CA CYS A 219 -15.40 -8.84 -8.36
C CYS A 219 -15.39 -7.32 -8.11
N ARG A 220 -14.26 -6.66 -8.40
CA ARG A 220 -14.20 -5.19 -8.46
C ARG A 220 -14.67 -4.66 -9.81
N SER A 221 -15.45 -3.58 -9.81
CA SER A 221 -16.01 -2.94 -11.01
C SER A 221 -16.27 -1.45 -10.81
N GLU A 222 -16.42 -0.67 -11.89
CA GLU A 222 -16.79 0.77 -11.80
C GLU A 222 -18.21 0.98 -11.24
N LYS A 223 -19.10 -0.01 -11.40
CA LYS A 223 -20.52 0.03 -11.05
C LYS A 223 -20.98 -1.31 -10.44
N PRO A 224 -22.08 -1.34 -9.66
CA PRO A 224 -22.69 -2.59 -9.21
C PRO A 224 -23.00 -3.53 -10.38
N ILE A 225 -22.66 -4.82 -10.24
CA ILE A 225 -22.95 -5.84 -11.26
C ILE A 225 -24.29 -6.53 -10.97
N GLY A 226 -25.11 -6.70 -12.01
CA GLY A 226 -26.42 -7.37 -11.91
C GLY A 226 -26.34 -8.89 -11.67
N HIS A 227 -27.47 -9.50 -11.28
CA HIS A 227 -27.53 -10.92 -10.90
C HIS A 227 -26.98 -11.86 -11.97
N THR A 228 -27.35 -11.65 -13.24
CA THR A 228 -26.87 -12.43 -14.40
C THR A 228 -25.34 -12.38 -14.57
N VAL A 229 -24.67 -11.33 -14.07
CA VAL A 229 -23.20 -11.26 -14.06
C VAL A 229 -22.63 -12.12 -12.94
N LYS A 230 -23.27 -12.15 -11.75
CA LYS A 230 -22.89 -13.05 -10.65
C LYS A 230 -23.10 -14.51 -11.01
N GLU A 231 -24.26 -14.88 -11.55
CA GLU A 231 -24.54 -16.22 -12.10
C GLU A 231 -23.47 -16.67 -13.11
N LYS A 232 -23.06 -15.76 -14.01
CA LYS A 232 -22.03 -16.01 -15.02
C LYS A 232 -20.62 -16.11 -14.42
N VAL A 233 -20.32 -15.48 -13.30
CA VAL A 233 -19.07 -15.71 -12.57
C VAL A 233 -19.14 -17.07 -11.86
N SER A 234 -20.18 -17.31 -11.05
CA SER A 234 -20.52 -18.56 -10.37
C SER A 234 -20.35 -19.78 -11.29
N ASN A 235 -21.11 -19.85 -12.38
CA ASN A 235 -21.13 -20.99 -13.31
C ASN A 235 -19.79 -21.25 -14.01
N PHE A 236 -19.01 -20.22 -14.36
CA PHE A 236 -17.71 -20.41 -15.03
C PHE A 236 -16.53 -20.59 -14.05
N CYS A 237 -16.69 -20.18 -12.79
CA CYS A 237 -15.65 -20.29 -11.76
C CYS A 237 -15.83 -21.51 -10.83
N HIS A 238 -17.02 -22.12 -10.86
CA HIS A 238 -17.44 -23.26 -10.02
C HIS A 238 -17.51 -22.89 -8.52
N VAL A 239 -18.15 -21.76 -8.23
CA VAL A 239 -18.51 -21.29 -6.89
C VAL A 239 -20.02 -20.99 -6.86
N GLY A 240 -20.66 -20.97 -5.69
CA GLY A 240 -22.06 -20.57 -5.54
C GLY A 240 -22.29 -19.07 -5.81
N PRO A 241 -23.50 -18.64 -6.20
CA PRO A 241 -23.80 -17.22 -6.47
C PRO A 241 -23.54 -16.29 -5.28
N GLU A 242 -23.75 -16.78 -4.05
CA GLU A 242 -23.49 -16.09 -2.79
C GLU A 242 -22.00 -15.85 -2.51
N GLN A 243 -21.11 -16.70 -3.05
CA GLN A 243 -19.66 -16.54 -2.96
C GLN A 243 -19.11 -15.46 -3.91
N VAL A 244 -19.95 -14.90 -4.81
CA VAL A 244 -19.58 -13.83 -5.75
C VAL A 244 -19.93 -12.46 -5.16
N ILE A 245 -18.96 -11.82 -4.53
CA ILE A 245 -19.09 -10.51 -3.89
C ILE A 245 -18.79 -9.40 -4.92
N CYS A 246 -19.67 -8.40 -5.03
CA CYS A 246 -19.44 -7.24 -5.90
C CYS A 246 -18.95 -6.05 -5.07
N ILE A 247 -17.75 -5.55 -5.37
CA ILE A 247 -17.19 -4.34 -4.76
C ILE A 247 -17.06 -3.30 -5.87
N HIS A 248 -18.05 -2.42 -5.99
CA HIS A 248 -17.95 -1.32 -6.94
C HIS A 248 -17.06 -0.19 -6.38
N ASP A 249 -16.60 0.72 -7.24
CA ASP A 249 -15.91 1.92 -6.78
C ASP A 249 -16.87 2.79 -5.93
N LEU A 250 -16.42 3.16 -4.73
CA LEU A 250 -17.23 3.76 -3.66
C LEU A 250 -16.77 5.19 -3.32
N SER A 251 -17.67 5.97 -2.71
CA SER A 251 -17.41 7.32 -2.20
C SER A 251 -16.24 7.40 -1.21
N SER A 252 -16.02 6.35 -0.42
CA SER A 252 -14.89 6.21 0.49
C SER A 252 -14.59 4.74 0.80
N VAL A 253 -13.31 4.42 1.03
CA VAL A 253 -12.82 3.09 1.45
C VAL A 253 -13.52 2.57 2.72
N TYR A 254 -14.05 3.45 3.57
CA TYR A 254 -14.78 3.05 4.78
C TYR A 254 -16.15 2.40 4.51
N HIS A 255 -16.66 2.47 3.29
CA HIS A 255 -17.88 1.75 2.87
C HIS A 255 -17.60 0.30 2.47
N VAL A 256 -16.36 -0.06 2.10
CA VAL A 256 -16.00 -1.42 1.65
C VAL A 256 -16.35 -2.51 2.68
N PRO A 257 -16.00 -2.40 3.98
CA PRO A 257 -16.39 -3.43 4.94
C PRO A 257 -17.89 -3.46 5.21
N LEU A 258 -18.61 -2.35 5.03
CA LEU A 258 -20.08 -2.29 5.15
C LEU A 258 -20.77 -2.94 3.93
N LEU A 259 -20.20 -2.80 2.73
CA LEU A 259 -20.69 -3.44 1.50
C LEU A 259 -20.42 -4.96 1.50
N MET A 260 -19.29 -5.40 2.07
CA MET A 260 -18.98 -6.81 2.31
C MET A 260 -19.91 -7.42 3.37
N GLU A 261 -20.18 -6.70 4.46
CA GLU A 261 -21.17 -7.09 5.47
C GLU A 261 -22.57 -7.28 4.86
N ALA A 262 -23.05 -6.31 4.06
CA ALA A 262 -24.34 -6.35 3.41
C ALA A 262 -24.49 -7.51 2.40
N GLN A 263 -23.39 -8.05 1.88
CA GLN A 263 -23.36 -9.20 0.98
C GLN A 263 -23.09 -10.55 1.70
N GLY A 264 -23.35 -10.63 3.01
CA GLY A 264 -23.40 -11.93 3.73
C GLY A 264 -22.05 -12.55 4.08
N VAL A 265 -20.94 -11.83 3.87
CA VAL A 265 -19.57 -12.33 4.11
C VAL A 265 -19.36 -12.81 5.55
N VAL A 266 -20.05 -12.23 6.53
CA VAL A 266 -19.94 -12.61 7.95
C VAL A 266 -20.47 -14.04 8.19
N GLN A 267 -21.61 -14.36 7.60
CA GLN A 267 -22.26 -15.66 7.70
C GLN A 267 -21.40 -16.73 7.02
N TYR A 268 -20.96 -16.46 5.78
CA TYR A 268 -20.10 -17.36 5.02
C TYR A 268 -18.82 -17.71 5.78
N LEU A 269 -18.11 -16.72 6.35
CA LEU A 269 -16.90 -16.99 7.13
C LEU A 269 -17.17 -17.76 8.44
N ASN A 270 -18.34 -17.55 9.08
CA ASN A 270 -18.70 -18.30 10.29
C ASN A 270 -18.81 -19.80 10.02
N GLU A 271 -19.47 -20.15 8.92
CA GLU A 271 -19.69 -21.53 8.47
C GLU A 271 -18.40 -22.13 7.91
N ARG A 272 -17.75 -21.42 6.97
CA ARG A 272 -16.59 -21.91 6.22
C ARG A 272 -15.33 -22.14 7.06
N LEU A 273 -15.16 -21.35 8.13
CA LEU A 273 -14.04 -21.47 9.09
C LEU A 273 -14.47 -21.94 10.48
N GLN A 274 -15.75 -22.27 10.68
CA GLN A 274 -16.31 -22.74 11.96
C GLN A 274 -15.97 -21.82 13.15
N LEU A 275 -16.13 -20.50 12.96
CA LEU A 275 -15.68 -19.47 13.91
C LEU A 275 -16.52 -19.39 15.21
N LYS A 276 -17.69 -20.03 15.24
CA LYS A 276 -18.64 -20.02 16.37
C LYS A 276 -19.06 -18.61 16.80
N MET A 277 -19.14 -17.68 15.84
CA MET A 277 -19.65 -16.33 16.08
C MET A 277 -21.13 -16.38 16.47
N SER A 278 -21.53 -15.55 17.43
CA SER A 278 -22.92 -15.43 17.86
C SER A 278 -23.77 -14.70 16.81
N VAL A 279 -24.93 -15.28 16.52
CA VAL A 279 -25.95 -14.75 15.60
C VAL A 279 -27.31 -14.86 16.32
N PRO A 280 -28.19 -13.84 16.31
CA PRO A 280 -28.09 -12.56 15.61
C PRO A 280 -26.98 -11.64 16.14
N ARG A 281 -26.54 -10.72 15.29
CA ARG A 281 -25.49 -9.73 15.61
C ARG A 281 -26.07 -8.56 16.42
N PRO A 282 -25.31 -7.90 17.31
CA PRO A 282 -25.83 -6.79 18.11
C PRO A 282 -26.34 -5.63 17.24
N GLY A 283 -27.44 -4.97 17.63
CA GLY A 283 -28.05 -3.87 16.85
C GLY A 283 -27.16 -2.63 16.63
N ARG A 284 -25.99 -2.56 17.28
CA ARG A 284 -24.95 -1.52 17.07
C ARG A 284 -23.71 -2.04 16.31
N PHE A 285 -23.83 -3.17 15.62
CA PHE A 285 -22.73 -3.79 14.87
C PHE A 285 -22.15 -2.82 13.84
N MET A 286 -20.82 -2.64 13.90
CA MET A 286 -20.04 -1.69 13.09
C MET A 286 -20.51 -0.22 13.14
N GLN A 287 -21.24 0.22 14.18
CA GLN A 287 -21.74 1.60 14.27
C GLN A 287 -20.64 2.67 14.13
N LYS A 288 -19.43 2.42 14.67
CA LYS A 288 -18.27 3.33 14.50
C LYS A 288 -17.94 3.55 13.01
N TRP A 289 -17.96 2.48 12.21
CA TRP A 289 -17.69 2.52 10.77
C TRP A 289 -18.84 3.14 9.98
N ARG A 290 -20.11 2.82 10.32
CA ARG A 290 -21.27 3.47 9.71
C ARG A 290 -21.28 4.99 9.95
N ASN A 291 -20.91 5.43 11.15
CA ASN A 291 -20.80 6.85 11.50
C ASN A 291 -19.63 7.54 10.79
N LEU A 292 -18.48 6.87 10.67
CA LEU A 292 -17.30 7.36 9.94
C LEU A 292 -17.62 7.55 8.44
N ALA A 293 -18.17 6.51 7.81
CA ALA A 293 -18.63 6.49 6.43
C ALA A 293 -19.61 7.65 6.15
N LYS A 294 -20.74 7.70 6.89
CA LYS A 294 -21.73 8.79 6.80
C LYS A 294 -21.13 10.18 7.02
N ARG A 295 -20.09 10.33 7.86
CA ARG A 295 -19.44 11.64 8.05
C ARG A 295 -18.68 12.08 6.81
N VAL A 296 -17.89 11.19 6.19
CA VAL A 296 -17.09 11.52 4.99
C VAL A 296 -17.98 12.02 3.86
N GLU A 297 -19.11 11.34 3.61
CA GLU A 297 -20.06 11.71 2.56
C GLU A 297 -20.78 13.04 2.82
N ASN A 298 -20.83 13.51 4.07
CA ASN A 298 -21.51 14.73 4.49
C ASN A 298 -20.56 15.91 4.78
N LEU A 299 -19.27 15.79 4.45
CA LEU A 299 -18.35 16.93 4.47
C LEU A 299 -18.73 17.94 3.38
N ARG A 300 -18.93 19.20 3.76
CA ARG A 300 -19.33 20.30 2.84
C ARG A 300 -18.41 21.53 2.91
N LYS A 301 -17.74 21.75 4.05
CA LYS A 301 -16.78 22.84 4.26
C LYS A 301 -15.38 22.30 3.95
N GLU A 302 -14.61 23.04 3.18
CA GLU A 302 -13.26 22.64 2.74
C GLU A 302 -12.17 23.34 3.56
N VAL A 303 -10.96 22.76 3.61
CA VAL A 303 -9.76 23.39 4.16
C VAL A 303 -8.59 23.14 3.20
N ASN A 304 -7.85 24.19 2.87
CA ASN A 304 -6.83 24.17 1.83
C ASN A 304 -5.45 23.97 2.45
N ILE A 305 -4.87 22.79 2.29
CA ILE A 305 -3.54 22.46 2.81
C ILE A 305 -2.57 22.30 1.64
N THR A 306 -1.40 22.93 1.74
CA THR A 306 -0.33 22.80 0.73
C THR A 306 0.81 21.92 1.27
N LEU A 307 1.15 20.87 0.52
CA LEU A 307 2.24 19.95 0.83
C LEU A 307 3.46 20.31 -0.04
N VAL A 308 4.54 20.77 0.60
CA VAL A 308 5.78 21.19 -0.06
C VAL A 308 6.73 19.98 -0.16
N GLY A 309 6.55 19.20 -1.22
CA GLY A 309 7.11 17.87 -1.37
C GLY A 309 8.27 17.78 -2.36
N LYS A 310 9.14 16.79 -2.18
CA LYS A 310 10.15 16.40 -3.17
C LYS A 310 9.60 15.41 -4.22
N TYR A 311 8.57 14.64 -3.86
CA TYR A 311 8.06 13.49 -4.64
C TYR A 311 6.63 13.68 -5.18
N THR A 312 6.27 14.92 -5.55
CA THR A 312 4.89 15.35 -5.86
C THR A 312 4.29 14.78 -7.15
N LYS A 313 5.09 14.11 -8.00
CA LYS A 313 4.64 13.49 -9.26
C LYS A 313 3.91 12.16 -9.08
N LEU A 314 4.04 11.52 -7.91
CA LEU A 314 3.33 10.31 -7.53
C LEU A 314 2.74 10.54 -6.13
N GLU A 315 1.42 10.64 -6.02
CA GLU A 315 0.74 10.94 -4.75
C GLU A 315 1.01 9.88 -3.67
N ASP A 316 1.20 8.62 -4.08
CA ASP A 316 1.51 7.51 -3.17
C ASP A 316 2.86 7.65 -2.44
N SER A 317 3.75 8.53 -2.91
CA SER A 317 5.00 8.91 -2.21
C SER A 317 4.76 9.59 -0.85
N TYR A 318 3.53 10.07 -0.61
CA TYR A 318 3.10 10.75 0.61
C TYR A 318 1.78 10.18 1.17
N ALA A 319 1.44 8.94 0.83
CA ALA A 319 0.15 8.34 1.14
C ALA A 319 -0.22 8.36 2.63
N SER A 320 0.73 8.14 3.55
CA SER A 320 0.51 8.23 5.00
C SER A 320 0.20 9.64 5.46
N VAL A 321 0.94 10.63 4.94
CA VAL A 321 0.72 12.06 5.22
C VAL A 321 -0.67 12.47 4.75
N THR A 322 -1.05 12.10 3.52
CA THR A 322 -2.38 12.36 2.95
C THR A 322 -3.49 11.66 3.74
N LYS A 323 -3.31 10.39 4.13
CA LYS A 323 -4.26 9.66 5.00
C LYS A 323 -4.38 10.31 6.39
N ALA A 324 -3.26 10.76 6.99
CA ALA A 324 -3.27 11.42 8.29
C ALA A 324 -3.96 12.80 8.27
N LEU A 325 -3.76 13.59 7.21
CA LEU A 325 -4.52 14.82 6.95
C LEU A 325 -6.02 14.53 6.79
N GLN A 326 -6.39 13.49 6.02
CA GLN A 326 -7.78 13.08 5.87
C GLN A 326 -8.41 12.71 7.21
N HIS A 327 -7.75 11.89 8.05
CA HIS A 327 -8.25 11.54 9.38
C HIS A 327 -8.51 12.80 10.24
N ALA A 328 -7.56 13.76 10.25
CA ALA A 328 -7.67 15.01 10.99
C ALA A 328 -8.83 15.90 10.47
N CYS A 329 -8.99 16.02 9.16
CA CYS A 329 -10.08 16.79 8.54
C CYS A 329 -11.45 16.17 8.83
N ILE A 330 -11.59 14.84 8.72
CA ILE A 330 -12.83 14.10 9.06
C ILE A 330 -13.18 14.26 10.55
N ALA A 331 -12.19 14.32 11.44
CA ALA A 331 -12.40 14.58 12.86
C ALA A 331 -12.80 16.04 13.13
N ALA A 332 -12.24 17.01 12.39
CA ALA A 332 -12.58 18.43 12.48
C ALA A 332 -13.96 18.79 11.86
N GLY A 333 -14.48 17.94 10.97
CA GLY A 333 -15.73 18.15 10.23
C GLY A 333 -15.56 18.87 8.88
N TYR A 334 -14.38 18.74 8.25
CA TYR A 334 -14.00 19.41 7.01
C TYR A 334 -13.54 18.41 5.95
N LYS A 335 -13.75 18.73 4.68
CA LYS A 335 -13.15 18.06 3.52
C LYS A 335 -11.74 18.63 3.30
N LEU A 336 -10.76 17.75 3.11
CA LEU A 336 -9.41 18.15 2.74
C LEU A 336 -9.39 18.57 1.26
N ASN A 337 -8.88 19.77 0.98
CA ASN A 337 -8.38 20.16 -0.34
C ASN A 337 -6.84 20.20 -0.24
N LEU A 338 -6.16 19.26 -0.88
CA LEU A 338 -4.71 19.08 -0.77
C LEU A 338 -4.02 19.51 -2.08
N THR A 339 -3.15 20.50 -1.99
CA THR A 339 -2.35 20.97 -3.13
C THR A 339 -0.90 20.51 -2.97
N TYR A 340 -0.39 19.76 -3.94
CA TYR A 340 1.01 19.34 -3.98
C TYR A 340 1.87 20.40 -4.69
N VAL A 341 2.89 20.92 -4.01
CA VAL A 341 3.88 21.87 -4.56
C VAL A 341 5.24 21.19 -4.57
N GLU A 342 5.87 21.08 -5.75
CA GLU A 342 7.25 20.56 -5.83
C GLU A 342 8.20 21.59 -5.22
N ALA A 343 8.98 21.19 -4.21
CA ALA A 343 9.85 22.09 -3.47
C ALA A 343 10.88 22.80 -4.37
N VAL A 344 11.37 22.12 -5.40
CA VAL A 344 12.28 22.73 -6.40
C VAL A 344 11.62 23.94 -7.09
N SER A 345 10.32 23.92 -7.35
CA SER A 345 9.61 25.07 -7.95
C SER A 345 9.53 26.29 -7.02
N LEU A 346 9.90 26.20 -5.74
CA LEU A 346 10.04 27.37 -4.86
C LEU A 346 11.46 27.96 -4.88
N GLU A 347 12.44 27.27 -5.48
CA GLU A 347 13.84 27.68 -5.50
C GLU A 347 14.11 28.85 -6.46
N ARG A 348 15.06 29.71 -6.08
CA ARG A 348 15.42 30.93 -6.84
C ARG A 348 15.93 30.64 -8.25
N GLN A 349 16.50 29.45 -8.47
CA GLN A 349 16.96 28.99 -9.79
C GLN A 349 15.77 28.74 -10.73
N THR A 350 14.70 28.09 -10.27
CA THR A 350 13.50 27.88 -11.09
C THR A 350 12.79 29.19 -11.44
N LYS A 351 12.92 30.26 -10.64
CA LYS A 351 12.45 31.60 -11.05
C LYS A 351 13.11 32.12 -12.33
N ILE A 352 14.34 31.68 -12.62
CA ILE A 352 15.10 32.03 -13.83
C ILE A 352 14.75 31.06 -14.96
N ASP A 353 14.80 29.75 -14.69
CA ASP A 353 14.70 28.71 -15.71
C ASP A 353 13.26 28.39 -16.16
N ASP A 354 12.31 28.45 -15.23
CA ASP A 354 10.86 28.29 -15.46
C ASP A 354 10.04 29.18 -14.50
N PRO A 355 9.93 30.48 -14.80
CA PRO A 355 9.11 31.40 -13.99
C PRO A 355 7.63 31.00 -13.93
N VAL A 356 7.13 30.14 -14.83
CA VAL A 356 5.71 29.73 -14.85
C VAL A 356 5.43 28.73 -13.73
N SER A 357 6.23 27.68 -13.56
CA SER A 357 6.07 26.78 -12.41
C SER A 357 6.43 27.48 -11.09
N TYR A 358 7.43 28.37 -11.08
CA TYR A 358 7.79 29.15 -9.90
C TYR A 358 6.62 30.02 -9.40
N HIS A 359 6.07 30.87 -10.27
CA HIS A 359 4.97 31.75 -9.86
C HIS A 359 3.68 31.00 -9.54
N LYS A 360 3.43 29.84 -10.17
CA LYS A 360 2.32 28.96 -9.78
C LYS A 360 2.54 28.37 -8.38
N ALA A 361 3.71 27.77 -8.11
CA ALA A 361 4.04 27.15 -6.83
C ALA A 361 3.89 28.14 -5.66
N TRP A 362 4.41 29.36 -5.82
CA TRP A 362 4.22 30.44 -4.85
C TRP A 362 2.78 30.93 -4.74
N GLN A 363 2.00 30.97 -5.84
CA GLN A 363 0.59 31.34 -5.78
C GLN A 363 -0.23 30.30 -4.99
N ASP A 364 0.04 29.01 -5.17
CA ASP A 364 -0.67 27.91 -4.51
C ASP A 364 -0.22 27.73 -3.05
N LEU A 365 1.02 28.10 -2.70
CA LEU A 365 1.45 28.28 -1.31
C LEU A 365 0.73 29.46 -0.64
N CYS A 366 0.69 30.63 -1.28
CA CYS A 366 0.07 31.83 -0.71
C CYS A 366 -1.44 31.71 -0.45
N LYS A 367 -2.17 30.89 -1.22
CA LYS A 367 -3.61 30.65 -1.05
C LYS A 367 -3.98 29.72 0.13
N CYS A 368 -3.04 28.94 0.67
CA CYS A 368 -3.40 27.87 1.61
C CYS A 368 -3.82 28.38 2.99
N ASP A 369 -4.59 27.56 3.72
CA ASP A 369 -4.94 27.76 5.12
C ASP A 369 -3.87 27.16 6.05
N GLY A 370 -3.04 26.25 5.56
CA GLY A 370 -1.90 25.68 6.28
C GLY A 370 -0.93 24.90 5.37
N VAL A 371 0.30 24.72 5.84
CA VAL A 371 1.41 24.11 5.11
C VAL A 371 1.89 22.86 5.84
N ILE A 372 2.30 21.85 5.06
CA ILE A 372 3.02 20.69 5.59
C ILE A 372 4.31 20.47 4.80
N VAL A 373 5.43 20.35 5.53
CA VAL A 373 6.76 20.12 4.99
C VAL A 373 7.18 18.70 5.40
N PRO A 374 6.86 17.67 4.61
CA PRO A 374 7.14 16.28 4.95
C PRO A 374 8.64 15.96 4.86
N GLY A 375 9.00 14.72 5.20
CA GLY A 375 10.36 14.20 5.12
C GLY A 375 10.97 14.17 3.70
N GLY A 376 12.18 13.61 3.62
CA GLY A 376 12.97 13.46 2.39
C GLY A 376 14.44 13.21 2.72
N PHE A 377 15.25 13.01 1.69
CA PHE A 377 16.69 12.74 1.79
C PHE A 377 17.44 13.46 0.66
N GLY A 378 18.66 13.92 0.91
CA GLY A 378 19.55 14.57 -0.05
C GLY A 378 19.11 15.96 -0.52
N GLN A 379 20.04 16.65 -1.20
CA GLN A 379 19.99 18.08 -1.53
C GLN A 379 18.77 18.58 -2.34
N ARG A 380 18.23 17.79 -3.28
CA ARG A 380 17.20 18.27 -4.24
C ARG A 380 15.90 18.68 -3.52
N GLY A 381 15.55 19.96 -3.61
CA GLY A 381 14.36 20.53 -2.99
C GLY A 381 14.56 21.06 -1.56
N MET A 382 15.80 21.10 -1.05
CA MET A 382 16.06 21.57 0.32
C MET A 382 15.86 23.08 0.46
N GLU A 383 16.46 23.87 -0.44
CA GLU A 383 16.40 25.33 -0.38
C GLU A 383 14.96 25.84 -0.60
N GLY A 384 14.17 25.16 -1.44
CA GLY A 384 12.74 25.48 -1.60
C GLY A 384 11.89 25.14 -0.37
N LYS A 385 12.28 24.14 0.44
CA LYS A 385 11.66 23.90 1.76
C LYS A 385 12.07 24.95 2.79
N ILE A 386 13.31 25.44 2.75
CA ILE A 386 13.79 26.53 3.62
C ILE A 386 13.00 27.82 3.33
N GLU A 387 12.86 28.22 2.06
CA GLU A 387 12.04 29.38 1.65
C GLU A 387 10.56 29.23 2.06
N ALA A 388 9.99 28.02 1.98
CA ALA A 388 8.63 27.75 2.48
C ALA A 388 8.51 27.88 4.00
N CYS A 389 9.50 27.38 4.76
CA CYS A 389 9.55 27.51 6.23
C CYS A 389 9.65 28.98 6.67
N GLN A 390 10.43 29.79 5.93
CA GLN A 390 10.57 31.24 6.15
C GLN A 390 9.23 31.93 5.94
N TRP A 391 8.61 31.68 4.77
CA TRP A 391 7.33 32.30 4.43
C TRP A 391 6.24 31.98 5.44
N CYS A 392 6.18 30.74 5.96
CA CYS A 392 5.23 30.38 7.01
C CYS A 392 5.45 31.19 8.29
N ARG A 393 6.70 31.24 8.78
CA ARG A 393 7.10 31.98 9.99
C ARG A 393 6.75 33.47 9.90
N GLU A 394 7.07 34.09 8.77
CA GLU A 394 6.90 35.53 8.54
C GLU A 394 5.44 35.93 8.26
N THR A 395 4.64 35.07 7.62
CA THR A 395 3.22 35.32 7.35
C THR A 395 2.26 34.75 8.41
N GLN A 396 2.80 34.16 9.48
CA GLN A 396 2.04 33.57 10.59
C GLN A 396 1.10 32.42 10.15
N LYS A 397 1.50 31.70 9.09
CA LYS A 397 0.70 30.63 8.46
C LYS A 397 0.95 29.28 9.16
N PRO A 398 -0.10 28.58 9.64
CA PRO A 398 0.03 27.28 10.30
C PRO A 398 0.89 26.28 9.52
N MET A 399 1.92 25.73 10.15
CA MET A 399 2.89 24.85 9.50
C MET A 399 3.24 23.63 10.37
N LEU A 400 3.29 22.45 9.74
CA LEU A 400 3.81 21.21 10.34
C LEU A 400 5.04 20.72 9.55
N GLY A 401 6.21 20.75 10.18
CA GLY A 401 7.44 20.15 9.64
C GLY A 401 7.63 18.73 10.16
N ILE A 402 7.99 17.77 9.29
CA ILE A 402 8.17 16.36 9.65
C ILE A 402 9.55 15.88 9.15
N CYS A 403 10.35 15.29 10.02
CA CYS A 403 11.71 14.82 9.76
C CYS A 403 12.55 15.94 9.11
N LEU A 404 12.93 15.82 7.83
CA LEU A 404 13.61 16.87 7.07
C LEU A 404 12.93 18.26 7.14
N GLY A 405 11.61 18.33 7.42
CA GLY A 405 10.91 19.59 7.68
C GLY A 405 11.34 20.32 8.96
N LEU A 406 11.72 19.60 10.03
CA LEU A 406 12.35 20.20 11.21
C LEU A 406 13.73 20.75 10.88
N GLN A 407 14.55 19.96 10.19
CA GLN A 407 15.91 20.36 9.80
C GLN A 407 15.90 21.59 8.88
N ALA A 408 14.97 21.66 7.91
CA ALA A 408 14.79 22.83 7.05
C ALA A 408 14.38 24.08 7.84
N ALA A 409 13.45 23.96 8.81
CA ALA A 409 13.05 25.08 9.66
C ALA A 409 14.17 25.57 10.60
N VAL A 410 14.97 24.66 11.17
CA VAL A 410 16.12 25.00 12.01
C VAL A 410 17.19 25.75 11.20
N ILE A 411 17.49 25.30 9.96
CA ILE A 411 18.42 25.97 9.05
C ILE A 411 17.89 27.34 8.60
N GLU A 412 16.59 27.46 8.31
CA GLU A 412 15.93 28.72 8.00
C GLU A 412 16.11 29.74 9.13
N PHE A 413 15.76 29.35 10.35
CA PHE A 413 15.81 30.19 11.54
C PHE A 413 17.24 30.67 11.84
N ALA A 414 18.22 29.77 11.76
CA ALA A 414 19.63 30.14 11.93
C ALA A 414 20.10 31.14 10.87
N ARG A 415 19.78 30.92 9.58
CA ARG A 415 20.17 31.83 8.51
C ARG A 415 19.50 33.20 8.64
N ASN A 416 18.23 33.27 9.03
CA ASN A 416 17.43 34.50 8.92
C ASN A 416 17.24 35.26 10.23
N VAL A 417 17.17 34.58 11.37
CA VAL A 417 17.02 35.20 12.71
C VAL A 417 18.39 35.37 13.39
N LEU A 418 19.22 34.33 13.40
CA LEU A 418 20.58 34.40 13.98
C LEU A 418 21.63 35.01 13.03
N GLY A 419 21.31 35.14 11.74
CA GLY A 419 22.22 35.67 10.72
C GLY A 419 23.33 34.72 10.27
N LEU A 420 23.31 33.45 10.69
CA LEU A 420 24.29 32.42 10.34
C LEU A 420 24.11 31.97 8.88
N LYS A 421 24.57 32.79 7.93
CA LYS A 421 24.39 32.53 6.49
C LYS A 421 25.15 31.30 5.98
N GLY A 422 26.18 30.83 6.71
CA GLY A 422 26.89 29.59 6.43
C GLY A 422 26.12 28.32 6.80
N ALA A 423 25.00 28.42 7.55
CA ALA A 423 24.33 27.28 8.15
C ALA A 423 23.69 26.31 7.15
N ASN A 424 23.98 25.01 7.33
CA ASN A 424 23.39 23.93 6.56
C ASN A 424 23.43 22.58 7.31
N SER A 425 22.85 21.55 6.69
CA SER A 425 23.03 20.15 7.06
C SER A 425 24.28 19.57 6.41
N THR A 426 25.02 18.73 7.14
CA THR A 426 26.14 17.95 6.56
C THR A 426 25.69 16.93 5.52
N GLU A 427 24.39 16.60 5.44
CA GLU A 427 23.82 15.80 4.32
C GLU A 427 23.86 16.57 2.99
N VAL A 428 23.72 17.89 3.06
CA VAL A 428 23.51 18.78 1.90
C VAL A 428 24.80 19.50 1.53
N ASN A 429 25.57 19.94 2.52
CA ASN A 429 26.93 20.46 2.33
C ASN A 429 27.82 20.01 3.52
N PRO A 430 28.63 18.94 3.38
CA PRO A 430 29.58 18.51 4.40
C PRO A 430 30.63 19.57 4.81
N GLN A 431 30.84 20.57 3.95
CA GLN A 431 31.81 21.66 4.11
C GLN A 431 31.14 23.01 4.43
N CYS A 432 29.91 23.02 4.95
CA CYS A 432 29.33 24.23 5.52
C CYS A 432 30.13 24.72 6.75
N GLU A 433 30.17 26.03 6.94
CA GLU A 433 30.87 26.69 8.06
C GLU A 433 30.14 26.40 9.37
N ASP A 434 28.85 26.75 9.43
CA ASP A 434 27.98 26.44 10.56
C ASP A 434 27.29 25.07 10.38
N LYS A 435 27.89 24.04 10.99
CA LYS A 435 27.39 22.64 10.94
C LYS A 435 26.22 22.45 11.90
N LEU A 436 25.08 22.99 11.50
CA LEU A 436 23.86 23.10 12.31
C LEU A 436 23.10 21.78 12.43
N VAL A 437 23.14 20.94 11.39
CA VAL A 437 22.54 19.60 11.37
C VAL A 437 23.61 18.59 10.94
N ILE A 438 23.81 17.54 11.75
CA ILE A 438 24.96 16.62 11.69
C ILE A 438 24.53 15.15 11.70
N ASP A 439 25.30 14.25 11.06
CA ASP A 439 25.08 12.80 11.14
C ASP A 439 25.41 12.33 12.57
N MET A 440 24.39 11.87 13.31
CA MET A 440 24.53 11.43 14.70
C MET A 440 23.82 10.08 14.85
N PRO A 441 24.35 9.01 14.23
CA PRO A 441 23.72 7.69 14.21
C PRO A 441 23.61 7.06 15.60
N GLU A 442 22.75 6.06 15.73
CA GLU A 442 22.65 5.26 16.96
C GLU A 442 23.75 4.18 16.97
N TYR A 443 24.27 3.86 18.15
CA TYR A 443 25.24 2.77 18.34
C TYR A 443 24.62 1.76 19.31
N HIS A 444 24.21 0.61 18.78
CA HIS A 444 23.54 -0.44 19.55
C HIS A 444 24.50 -1.59 19.86
N PRO A 445 24.61 -2.07 21.12
CA PRO A 445 25.46 -3.20 21.46
C PRO A 445 25.16 -4.43 20.60
N GLY A 446 26.21 -4.96 19.93
CA GLY A 446 26.09 -6.09 19.01
C GLY A 446 25.90 -5.72 17.54
N ILE A 447 25.70 -4.45 17.19
CA ILE A 447 25.70 -3.96 15.81
C ILE A 447 26.98 -3.13 15.57
N LEU A 448 27.65 -3.37 14.44
CA LEU A 448 28.86 -2.64 14.05
C LEU A 448 28.53 -1.43 13.16
N GLY A 449 29.24 -0.33 13.37
CA GLY A 449 28.98 0.94 12.68
C GLY A 449 27.84 1.75 13.31
N GLY A 450 27.52 2.90 12.69
CA GLY A 450 26.41 3.74 13.12
C GLY A 450 25.12 3.36 12.40
N THR A 451 24.06 3.06 13.16
CA THR A 451 22.74 2.71 12.63
C THR A 451 21.80 3.91 12.51
N MET A 452 20.84 3.84 11.59
CA MET A 452 19.75 4.82 11.46
C MET A 452 18.86 4.82 12.71
N ARG A 453 18.41 6.00 13.19
CA ARG A 453 17.41 6.14 14.25
C ARG A 453 16.06 5.74 13.67
N LEU A 454 15.62 4.54 14.06
CA LEU A 454 14.60 3.79 13.33
C LEU A 454 13.62 3.09 14.28
N GLY A 455 12.34 3.07 13.90
CA GLY A 455 11.27 2.48 14.70
C GLY A 455 10.85 3.37 15.85
N LYS A 456 10.20 2.78 16.86
CA LYS A 456 9.62 3.53 17.97
C LYS A 456 10.69 4.01 18.97
N ARG A 457 10.59 5.27 19.38
CA ARG A 457 11.42 5.88 20.44
C ARG A 457 10.53 6.72 21.36
N LYS A 458 11.03 7.02 22.56
CA LYS A 458 10.39 7.91 23.51
C LYS A 458 10.87 9.35 23.30
N THR A 459 9.92 10.28 23.32
CA THR A 459 10.18 11.72 23.37
C THR A 459 9.56 12.28 24.63
N TYR A 460 10.38 12.94 25.43
CA TYR A 460 9.97 13.64 26.65
C TYR A 460 9.59 15.07 26.26
N LEU A 461 8.37 15.48 26.60
CA LEU A 461 7.79 16.77 26.21
C LEU A 461 7.78 17.74 27.38
N GLU A 462 8.06 19.01 27.08
CA GLU A 462 7.92 20.12 28.02
C GLU A 462 6.45 20.62 28.03
N PRO A 463 5.96 21.27 29.12
CA PRO A 463 4.57 21.72 29.21
C PRO A 463 4.27 22.85 28.20
N GLY A 464 3.41 22.58 27.21
CA GLY A 464 3.14 23.52 26.13
C GLY A 464 2.09 23.01 25.13
N LEU A 465 2.08 23.57 23.92
CA LEU A 465 1.12 23.22 22.87
C LEU A 465 1.09 21.72 22.56
N VAL A 466 2.27 21.10 22.39
CA VAL A 466 2.38 19.71 21.92
C VAL A 466 1.96 18.71 22.99
N SER A 467 2.44 18.85 24.22
CA SER A 467 2.02 18.02 25.37
C SER A 467 0.52 18.17 25.67
N GLN A 468 -0.08 19.36 25.47
CA GLN A 468 -1.53 19.56 25.58
C GLN A 468 -2.34 18.91 24.44
N LEU A 469 -1.80 18.81 23.22
CA LEU A 469 -2.43 18.09 22.12
C LEU A 469 -2.41 16.57 22.35
N TYR A 470 -1.26 16.01 22.76
CA TYR A 470 -1.10 14.59 23.08
C TYR A 470 -1.73 14.18 24.42
N LYS A 471 -1.91 15.12 25.36
CA LYS A 471 -2.31 14.91 26.77
C LYS A 471 -1.36 13.99 27.52
N LYS A 472 -0.06 14.13 27.24
CA LYS A 472 1.03 13.34 27.81
C LYS A 472 2.31 14.16 27.87
N ASP A 473 3.11 13.91 28.89
CA ASP A 473 4.47 14.47 29.04
C ASP A 473 5.54 13.54 28.44
N VAL A 474 5.17 12.31 28.08
CA VAL A 474 6.00 11.37 27.31
C VAL A 474 5.17 10.76 26.19
N ILE A 475 5.67 10.84 24.96
CA ILE A 475 5.07 10.23 23.77
C ILE A 475 5.99 9.16 23.20
N GLU A 476 5.41 8.25 22.43
CA GLU A 476 6.15 7.20 21.71
C GLU A 476 5.73 7.24 20.24
N GLU A 477 6.64 7.63 19.38
CA GLU A 477 6.41 7.85 17.95
C GLU A 477 7.50 7.14 17.12
N ARG A 478 7.29 7.00 15.81
CA ARG A 478 8.18 6.24 14.91
C ARG A 478 9.16 7.17 14.18
N HIS A 479 10.44 6.80 14.17
CA HIS A 479 11.55 7.56 13.55
C HIS A 479 12.08 6.85 12.30
N ARG A 480 12.64 7.63 11.37
CA ARG A 480 13.36 7.16 10.17
C ARG A 480 14.38 8.20 9.70
N HIS A 481 15.43 8.45 10.47
CA HIS A 481 16.44 9.47 10.15
C HIS A 481 17.83 9.15 10.71
N ARG A 482 18.83 9.88 10.23
CA ARG A 482 20.24 9.80 10.66
C ARG A 482 20.80 11.11 11.21
N TYR A 483 20.34 12.22 10.64
CA TYR A 483 20.82 13.55 10.97
C TYR A 483 20.00 14.15 12.11
N GLU A 484 20.69 14.85 13.01
CA GLU A 484 20.15 15.51 14.21
C GLU A 484 20.61 16.98 14.23
N VAL A 485 19.91 17.84 14.99
CA VAL A 485 20.40 19.20 15.29
C VAL A 485 21.67 19.10 16.13
N ASN A 486 22.72 19.84 15.75
CA ASN A 486 23.98 19.87 16.49
C ASN A 486 23.77 20.54 17.87
N PRO A 487 24.05 19.84 19.00
CA PRO A 487 23.83 20.37 20.33
C PRO A 487 24.51 21.72 20.63
N GLN A 488 25.61 22.02 19.94
CA GLN A 488 26.38 23.27 20.11
C GLN A 488 25.58 24.54 19.80
N TYR A 489 24.51 24.45 19.01
CA TYR A 489 23.69 25.59 18.59
C TYR A 489 22.35 25.70 19.33
N ILE A 490 22.00 24.73 20.20
CA ILE A 490 20.68 24.68 20.86
C ILE A 490 20.43 25.94 21.69
N GLU A 491 21.35 26.30 22.60
CA GLU A 491 21.18 27.46 23.49
C GLU A 491 21.01 28.76 22.69
N GLN A 492 21.68 28.89 21.54
CA GLN A 492 21.58 30.07 20.67
C GLN A 492 20.22 30.13 19.95
N LEU A 493 19.66 28.99 19.53
CA LEU A 493 18.35 28.89 18.90
C LEU A 493 17.21 29.14 19.90
N GLU A 494 17.28 28.53 21.09
CA GLU A 494 16.28 28.70 22.15
C GLU A 494 16.28 30.15 22.67
N ALA A 495 17.45 30.78 22.83
CA ALA A 495 17.57 32.20 23.23
C ALA A 495 17.04 33.19 22.17
N ALA A 496 16.88 32.76 20.93
CA ALA A 496 16.32 33.57 19.83
C ALA A 496 14.84 33.26 19.53
N GLY A 497 14.20 32.33 20.26
CA GLY A 497 12.76 32.05 20.17
C GLY A 497 12.35 30.77 19.43
N LEU A 498 13.30 29.90 19.06
CA LEU A 498 13.01 28.55 18.54
C LEU A 498 13.22 27.52 19.66
N HIS A 499 12.15 27.17 20.37
CA HIS A 499 12.20 26.37 21.59
C HIS A 499 12.07 24.87 21.31
N PHE A 500 12.99 24.07 21.84
CA PHE A 500 12.98 22.61 21.62
C PHE A 500 12.18 21.87 22.70
N VAL A 501 10.86 22.01 22.67
CA VAL A 501 9.92 21.48 23.67
C VAL A 501 9.75 19.96 23.67
N GLY A 502 10.53 19.21 22.91
CA GLY A 502 10.55 17.75 22.91
C GLY A 502 11.97 17.22 22.70
N LYS A 503 12.42 16.38 23.63
CA LYS A 503 13.82 15.95 23.76
C LYS A 503 13.90 14.43 23.94
N ASP A 504 14.98 13.79 23.50
CA ASP A 504 15.20 12.34 23.69
C ASP A 504 15.57 11.98 25.14
N GLU A 505 15.71 10.69 25.44
CA GLU A 505 15.93 10.19 26.80
C GLU A 505 17.25 10.67 27.43
N SER A 506 18.29 10.85 26.62
CA SER A 506 19.57 11.46 27.01
C SER A 506 19.56 12.99 26.98
N LYS A 507 18.47 13.62 26.52
CA LYS A 507 18.31 15.07 26.28
C LYS A 507 19.36 15.67 25.33
N THR A 508 19.92 14.83 24.48
CA THR A 508 20.96 15.13 23.49
C THR A 508 20.38 15.48 22.13
N ARG A 509 19.22 14.90 21.78
CA ARG A 509 18.56 15.10 20.48
C ARG A 509 17.25 15.85 20.67
N MET A 510 17.02 16.81 19.77
CA MET A 510 15.88 17.70 19.80
C MET A 510 14.83 17.20 18.81
N GLU A 511 13.75 16.63 19.33
CA GLU A 511 12.75 15.86 18.59
C GLU A 511 11.52 16.68 18.19
N VAL A 512 11.30 17.81 18.87
CA VAL A 512 10.20 18.77 18.60
C VAL A 512 10.71 20.19 18.78
N ALA A 513 10.48 21.05 17.79
CA ALA A 513 10.74 22.49 17.87
C ALA A 513 9.45 23.30 17.64
N VAL A 514 9.31 24.41 18.36
CA VAL A 514 8.16 25.33 18.23
C VAL A 514 8.59 26.80 18.31
N ILE A 515 7.76 27.68 17.76
CA ILE A 515 7.84 29.14 17.97
C ILE A 515 6.55 29.53 18.72
N GLU A 516 6.67 29.92 20.00
CA GLU A 516 5.49 30.10 20.88
C GLU A 516 4.59 31.27 20.45
N GLU A 517 5.18 32.32 19.87
CA GLU A 517 4.45 33.50 19.40
C GLU A 517 3.55 33.21 18.18
N HIS A 518 3.84 32.12 17.45
CA HIS A 518 3.21 31.81 16.17
C HIS A 518 1.95 30.92 16.34
N PRO A 519 0.83 31.18 15.63
CA PRO A 519 -0.45 30.46 15.80
C PRO A 519 -0.37 28.92 15.79
N TYR A 520 0.49 28.37 14.92
CA TYR A 520 0.93 26.97 14.93
C TYR A 520 2.20 26.82 14.09
N TYR A 521 3.38 26.92 14.70
CA TYR A 521 4.65 26.53 14.06
C TYR A 521 5.19 25.36 14.87
N VAL A 522 4.99 24.14 14.37
CA VAL A 522 5.43 22.92 15.05
C VAL A 522 6.22 22.10 14.05
N THR A 523 7.45 21.75 14.39
CA THR A 523 8.23 20.79 13.61
C THR A 523 8.66 19.64 14.50
N VAL A 524 8.69 18.44 13.94
CA VAL A 524 9.02 17.19 14.63
C VAL A 524 9.94 16.33 13.80
N GLN A 525 10.80 15.56 14.45
CA GLN A 525 11.78 14.70 13.79
C GLN A 525 11.27 13.26 13.59
N PHE A 526 10.30 12.82 14.40
CA PHE A 526 9.50 11.60 14.16
C PHE A 526 8.44 11.79 13.06
N HIS A 527 7.80 10.69 12.67
CA HIS A 527 6.76 10.61 11.64
C HIS A 527 5.35 10.37 12.24
N PRO A 528 4.63 11.45 12.66
CA PRO A 528 3.30 11.36 13.28
C PRO A 528 2.20 10.80 12.35
N GLU A 529 2.47 10.61 11.06
CA GLU A 529 1.56 10.05 10.05
C GLU A 529 1.40 8.51 10.15
N TYR A 530 2.38 7.81 10.71
CA TYR A 530 2.34 6.34 10.81
C TYR A 530 1.35 5.88 11.90
N LEU A 531 1.31 6.53 13.07
CA LEU A 531 0.40 6.17 14.16
C LEU A 531 -1.04 6.74 14.00
N SER A 532 -1.30 7.58 12.99
CA SER A 532 -2.64 8.14 12.72
C SER A 532 -3.65 7.06 12.32
N ARG A 533 -4.80 6.97 13.00
CA ARG A 533 -5.90 6.02 12.72
C ARG A 533 -7.20 6.77 12.32
N PRO A 534 -8.12 6.19 11.52
CA PRO A 534 -9.36 6.88 11.11
C PRO A 534 -10.30 7.30 12.25
N LEU A 535 -10.25 6.58 13.37
CA LEU A 535 -11.03 6.87 14.59
C LEU A 535 -10.21 7.57 15.69
N SER A 536 -8.90 7.73 15.49
CA SER A 536 -7.96 8.37 16.40
C SER A 536 -6.87 9.06 15.55
N PRO A 537 -7.17 10.25 14.99
CA PRO A 537 -6.22 10.99 14.16
C PRO A 537 -5.00 11.40 14.98
N SER A 538 -3.85 11.50 14.32
CA SER A 538 -2.63 12.01 14.94
C SER A 538 -2.83 13.43 15.52
N PRO A 539 -2.45 13.70 16.80
CA PRO A 539 -2.70 14.98 17.45
C PRO A 539 -2.09 16.19 16.75
N LEU A 540 -0.94 16.04 16.09
CA LEU A 540 -0.26 17.12 15.37
C LEU A 540 -0.96 17.46 14.05
N PHE A 541 -1.44 16.45 13.32
CA PHE A 541 -2.26 16.69 12.13
C PHE A 541 -3.60 17.36 12.51
N LEU A 542 -4.23 16.94 13.62
CA LEU A 542 -5.43 17.61 14.14
C LEU A 542 -5.13 19.04 14.62
N GLY A 543 -3.96 19.27 15.24
CA GLY A 543 -3.47 20.59 15.63
C GLY A 543 -3.35 21.54 14.45
N LEU A 544 -2.66 21.12 13.37
CA LEU A 544 -2.51 21.86 12.13
C LEU A 544 -3.87 22.25 11.53
N ILE A 545 -4.77 21.28 11.31
CA ILE A 545 -6.09 21.54 10.71
C ILE A 545 -6.93 22.49 11.61
N LEU A 546 -6.87 22.34 12.93
CA LEU A 546 -7.57 23.25 13.84
C LEU A 546 -6.94 24.66 13.87
N ALA A 547 -5.64 24.80 13.62
CA ALA A 547 -4.97 26.09 13.49
C ALA A 547 -5.35 26.81 12.19
N SER A 548 -5.30 26.09 11.05
CA SER A 548 -5.77 26.57 9.74
C SER A 548 -7.22 27.06 9.77
N LEU A 549 -8.05 26.45 10.61
CA LEU A 549 -9.46 26.83 10.80
C LEU A 549 -9.70 27.89 11.89
N GLY A 550 -8.64 28.43 12.52
CA GLY A 550 -8.74 29.38 13.64
C GLY A 550 -9.35 28.81 14.93
N LYS A 551 -9.54 27.49 15.01
CA LYS A 551 -10.28 26.78 16.07
C LYS A 551 -9.41 26.21 17.19
N LEU A 552 -8.09 26.10 16.99
CA LEU A 552 -7.15 25.47 17.93
C LEU A 552 -7.30 25.99 19.37
N LYS A 553 -7.28 27.32 19.57
CA LYS A 553 -7.44 27.95 20.90
C LYS A 553 -8.78 27.57 21.57
N SER A 554 -9.84 27.40 20.79
CA SER A 554 -11.18 26.99 21.27
C SER A 554 -11.33 25.48 21.49
N TYR A 555 -10.42 24.67 20.95
CA TYR A 555 -10.32 23.23 21.20
C TYR A 555 -9.51 22.96 22.48
N MET A 556 -8.39 23.66 22.65
CA MET A 556 -7.53 23.58 23.84
C MET A 556 -8.30 24.01 25.10
N SER A 557 -9.01 25.14 25.09
CA SER A 557 -9.82 25.59 26.22
C SER A 557 -11.00 24.67 26.59
N LYS A 558 -11.33 23.69 25.75
CA LYS A 558 -12.31 22.62 26.03
C LYS A 558 -11.65 21.31 26.49
N GLY A 559 -10.39 21.36 26.95
CA GLY A 559 -9.60 20.20 27.36
C GLY A 559 -9.21 19.29 26.20
N CYS A 560 -8.96 19.88 25.02
CA CYS A 560 -8.70 19.18 23.76
C CYS A 560 -9.77 18.10 23.49
N ARG A 561 -11.05 18.48 23.53
CA ARG A 561 -12.20 17.62 23.20
C ARG A 561 -12.95 18.19 22.00
N LEU A 562 -13.15 17.38 20.97
CA LEU A 562 -14.05 17.70 19.86
C LEU A 562 -15.49 17.72 20.40
N SER A 563 -16.25 18.77 20.11
CA SER A 563 -17.59 18.92 20.70
C SER A 563 -18.56 17.86 20.15
N PRO A 564 -19.54 17.37 20.95
CA PRO A 564 -20.57 16.48 20.42
C PRO A 564 -21.38 17.09 19.27
N ARG A 565 -21.55 18.42 19.23
CA ARG A 565 -22.19 19.11 18.08
C ARG A 565 -21.36 19.01 16.80
N ASN A 566 -20.02 19.09 16.89
CA ASN A 566 -19.13 18.78 15.74
C ASN A 566 -19.22 17.29 15.31
N GLN A 567 -19.84 16.41 16.10
CA GLN A 567 -20.14 15.04 15.69
C GLN A 567 -21.54 14.88 15.10
N SER A 568 -22.41 15.89 15.24
CA SER A 568 -23.83 15.88 14.91
C SER A 568 -24.26 17.09 14.05
N ASP A 569 -23.38 17.68 13.25
CA ASP A 569 -23.72 18.63 12.17
C ASP A 569 -24.40 17.89 10.98
N VAL A 570 -25.37 17.01 11.31
CA VAL A 570 -26.44 16.57 10.41
C VAL A 570 -27.59 17.54 10.71
N SER A 571 -28.10 18.23 9.69
CA SER A 571 -29.24 19.16 9.86
C SER A 571 -30.45 18.40 10.40
N SER A 572 -31.00 18.87 11.53
CA SER A 572 -31.99 18.17 12.34
C SER A 572 -33.43 18.31 11.81
N ASP A 573 -33.59 18.16 10.50
CA ASP A 573 -34.85 18.43 9.77
C ASP A 573 -35.27 17.25 8.84
N GLU A 574 -34.54 16.13 8.84
CA GLU A 574 -34.73 14.97 7.93
C GLU A 574 -34.75 13.59 8.64
N GLU A 575 -35.07 13.53 9.94
CA GLU A 575 -35.21 12.26 10.68
C GLU A 575 -36.66 11.71 10.70
N GLU A 576 -37.25 11.43 9.53
CA GLU A 576 -38.41 10.51 9.45
C GLU A 576 -38.49 9.64 8.17
N LEU A 577 -37.74 9.93 7.09
CA LEU A 577 -37.90 9.26 5.78
C LEU A 577 -36.63 8.58 5.23
N SER A 578 -36.12 7.54 5.92
CA SER A 578 -35.03 6.69 5.34
C SER A 578 -35.01 5.20 5.70
N VAL A 579 -35.92 4.69 6.55
CA VAL A 579 -35.92 3.27 6.96
C VAL A 579 -36.68 2.35 5.98
N SER A 580 -37.62 2.90 5.20
CA SER A 580 -38.46 2.16 4.24
C SER A 580 -37.73 1.75 2.95
N SER A 581 -36.74 2.52 2.49
CA SER A 581 -36.13 2.36 1.16
C SER A 581 -35.17 1.16 1.00
N LEU A 582 -34.94 0.39 2.06
CA LEU A 582 -34.05 -0.79 2.06
C LEU A 582 -34.78 -2.11 2.39
N SER A 583 -36.12 -2.11 2.44
CA SER A 583 -36.94 -3.27 2.83
C SER A 583 -38.05 -3.64 1.82
N LEU A 584 -38.01 -3.09 0.60
CA LEU A 584 -39.07 -3.22 -0.42
C LEU A 584 -38.58 -3.86 -1.73
N ILE A 585 -37.79 -4.95 -1.64
CA ILE A 585 -37.29 -5.72 -2.80
C ILE A 585 -37.62 -7.22 -2.71
N GLU A 586 -38.21 -7.69 -1.61
CA GLU A 586 -38.75 -9.05 -1.49
C GLU A 586 -40.30 -9.05 -1.52
N GLU A 587 -40.88 -10.20 -1.89
CA GLU A 587 -42.32 -10.44 -2.12
C GLU A 587 -43.02 -9.61 -3.22
N LYS A 588 -42.96 -10.12 -4.47
CA LYS A 588 -44.17 -10.27 -5.31
C LYS A 588 -44.00 -11.20 -6.53
N THR A 589 -44.18 -12.49 -6.28
CA THR A 589 -44.50 -13.50 -7.30
C THR A 589 -45.33 -14.61 -6.66
N VAL A 590 -46.56 -14.84 -7.17
CA VAL A 590 -47.31 -16.12 -7.24
C VAL A 590 -48.79 -15.81 -7.52
N ILE A 591 -49.31 -16.30 -8.66
CA ILE A 591 -50.75 -16.53 -8.97
C ILE A 591 -51.61 -15.24 -9.11
N GLU A 592 -52.63 -15.12 -9.99
CA GLU A 592 -53.43 -16.14 -10.71
C GLU A 592 -53.70 -15.84 -12.21
N ASN A 593 -53.99 -16.93 -12.92
CA ASN A 593 -54.63 -17.18 -14.23
C ASN A 593 -55.25 -16.05 -15.08
N GLY A 594 -55.24 -16.29 -16.41
CA GLY A 594 -56.23 -15.75 -17.34
C GLY A 594 -56.34 -16.60 -18.61
N LYS A 595 -57.48 -17.27 -18.84
CA LYS A 595 -57.82 -17.89 -20.13
C LYS A 595 -59.33 -18.14 -20.31
N HIS A 596 -59.85 -17.65 -21.43
CA HIS A 596 -61.15 -17.90 -22.06
C HIS A 596 -62.44 -17.51 -21.30
N ASP A 597 -63.10 -16.48 -21.84
CA ASP A 597 -64.38 -16.56 -22.55
C ASP A 597 -65.49 -17.48 -22.00
N GLU A 598 -66.63 -16.89 -21.66
CA GLU A 598 -67.93 -17.43 -22.09
C GLU A 598 -68.97 -16.29 -22.25
N GLU A 599 -70.09 -16.59 -22.92
CA GLU A 599 -70.93 -15.62 -23.66
C GLU A 599 -72.08 -14.95 -22.84
N LEU A 600 -72.87 -14.17 -23.60
CA LEU A 600 -74.27 -13.76 -23.42
C LEU A 600 -74.57 -12.37 -22.85
N THR A 601 -75.10 -11.55 -23.76
CA THR A 601 -75.78 -10.28 -23.58
C THR A 601 -77.19 -10.45 -23.00
N ILE A 602 -77.80 -9.36 -22.49
CA ILE A 602 -79.02 -8.75 -23.10
C ILE A 602 -79.57 -7.54 -22.27
N ASN A 603 -79.83 -6.45 -23.01
CA ASN A 603 -80.71 -5.29 -22.76
C ASN A 603 -80.41 -4.22 -21.69
N GLU A 604 -80.91 -3.03 -22.05
CA GLU A 604 -80.83 -1.72 -21.39
C GLU A 604 -82.21 -1.31 -20.82
N ASP A 605 -82.32 -0.08 -20.28
CA ASP A 605 -83.57 0.67 -20.03
C ASP A 605 -84.54 0.13 -18.92
N GLN A 606 -85.07 0.91 -17.96
CA GLN A 606 -85.34 2.36 -17.89
C GLN A 606 -85.29 2.94 -16.44
N ASN A 607 -85.52 4.27 -16.36
CA ASN A 607 -86.10 5.07 -15.25
C ASN A 607 -85.17 5.73 -14.20
N THR A 608 -85.28 7.06 -14.13
CA THR A 608 -85.35 7.94 -12.92
C THR A 608 -84.17 7.93 -11.92
N GLU A 609 -83.72 9.06 -11.35
CA GLU A 609 -84.11 10.47 -11.49
C GLU A 609 -83.01 11.38 -10.89
N GLN A 610 -82.93 12.65 -11.32
CA GLN A 610 -82.18 13.76 -10.65
C GLN A 610 -80.64 13.54 -10.56
N GLY A 611 -79.77 14.53 -10.37
CA GLY A 611 -79.85 15.99 -10.22
C GLY A 611 -78.47 16.48 -9.75
N PRO A 612 -77.79 17.45 -10.39
CA PRO A 612 -76.32 17.42 -10.44
C PRO A 612 -75.55 18.35 -9.49
N ILE A 613 -74.28 17.97 -9.25
CA ILE A 613 -73.04 18.76 -9.24
C ILE A 613 -73.21 20.30 -9.38
N ASP A 614 -72.71 21.09 -8.42
CA ASP A 614 -71.53 21.98 -8.66
C ASP A 614 -70.88 22.57 -7.37
N GLN A 615 -69.80 23.35 -7.59
CA GLN A 615 -68.88 24.02 -6.66
C GLN A 615 -69.46 25.21 -5.87
N ASN A 616 -68.71 25.71 -4.87
CA ASN A 616 -68.16 27.10 -4.74
C ASN A 616 -67.71 27.39 -3.28
N ILE A 617 -66.46 27.82 -2.98
CA ILE A 617 -65.82 29.16 -3.17
C ILE A 617 -66.32 30.26 -2.20
N ARG A 618 -65.35 30.89 -1.49
CA ARG A 618 -65.29 32.26 -0.90
C ARG A 618 -63.85 32.49 -0.41
N SER A 619 -63.24 33.68 -0.38
CA SER A 619 -63.65 35.03 -0.81
C SER A 619 -62.46 36.01 -0.82
N GLN A 620 -62.39 36.89 -1.84
CA GLN A 620 -62.17 38.39 -1.83
C GLN A 620 -60.95 39.00 -1.08
N GLU A 621 -60.38 40.18 -1.38
CA GLU A 621 -60.61 41.34 -2.31
C GLU A 621 -59.20 41.81 -2.84
N GLN A 622 -58.96 42.40 -4.03
CA GLN A 622 -59.34 43.71 -4.63
C GLN A 622 -58.78 44.97 -3.91
N GLN A 623 -58.31 46.05 -4.55
CA GLN A 623 -58.03 46.38 -5.98
C GLN A 623 -57.17 47.68 -6.12
N GLU A 624 -56.45 47.88 -7.24
CA GLU A 624 -56.47 49.11 -8.10
C GLU A 624 -55.45 49.07 -9.28
N LEU A 625 -55.97 49.27 -10.53
CA LEU A 625 -55.51 50.14 -11.66
C LEU A 625 -54.03 50.10 -12.18
N ASN A 626 -53.70 50.27 -13.49
CA ASN A 626 -54.49 50.70 -14.67
C ASN A 626 -53.91 50.31 -16.08
N SER A 627 -54.78 50.26 -17.10
CA SER A 627 -54.61 50.50 -18.57
C SER A 627 -53.56 49.81 -19.50
N ASN A 628 -54.07 49.24 -20.62
CA ASN A 628 -53.61 49.26 -22.06
C ASN A 628 -52.17 48.80 -22.48
N GLU A 629 -51.87 48.24 -23.67
CA GLU A 629 -52.67 47.72 -24.82
C GLU A 629 -51.83 46.78 -25.75
N GLN A 630 -52.51 46.07 -26.66
CA GLN A 630 -52.06 45.51 -27.97
C GLN A 630 -50.92 44.45 -28.12
N GLN A 631 -51.36 43.27 -28.63
CA GLN A 631 -50.86 42.50 -29.81
C GLN A 631 -49.44 41.85 -29.80
N GLY A 632 -49.23 40.65 -30.38
CA GLY A 632 -50.13 39.74 -31.10
C GLY A 632 -49.50 38.35 -31.38
N SER A 633 -50.30 37.38 -31.85
CA SER A 633 -49.94 35.95 -31.94
C SER A 633 -49.63 35.45 -33.37
N THR A 634 -48.88 34.35 -33.53
CA THR A 634 -49.17 33.27 -34.53
C THR A 634 -48.32 32.01 -34.31
N ALA A 635 -48.48 30.99 -35.19
CA ALA A 635 -48.66 29.62 -34.72
C ALA A 635 -48.47 28.50 -35.78
N ARG A 636 -48.15 27.29 -35.28
CA ARG A 636 -48.46 25.95 -35.87
C ARG A 636 -47.67 25.57 -37.18
N PRO A 637 -47.66 24.27 -37.62
CA PRO A 637 -46.37 23.54 -37.69
C PRO A 637 -46.11 22.70 -39.00
N ILE A 638 -45.14 21.76 -38.94
CA ILE A 638 -45.00 20.45 -39.69
C ILE A 638 -43.80 20.30 -40.70
N LEU A 639 -43.17 19.10 -40.65
CA LEU A 639 -42.33 18.35 -41.64
C LEU A 639 -40.82 18.66 -41.95
N HIS A 640 -40.00 17.64 -41.60
CA HIS A 640 -38.93 16.94 -42.38
C HIS A 640 -37.61 17.59 -42.94
N ARG A 641 -36.53 16.82 -42.70
CA ARG A 641 -35.28 16.59 -43.49
C ARG A 641 -34.18 17.66 -43.61
N ARG A 642 -33.05 17.37 -42.93
CA ARG A 642 -31.63 17.53 -43.33
C ARG A 642 -31.24 18.67 -44.31
N ARG A 643 -30.51 19.66 -43.79
CA ARG A 643 -29.15 19.99 -44.26
C ARG A 643 -28.33 20.66 -43.14
N GLN A 644 -27.00 20.69 -43.29
CA GLN A 644 -26.07 21.23 -42.30
C GLN A 644 -26.00 22.76 -42.38
N ASN A 645 -25.90 23.41 -41.22
CA ASN A 645 -25.29 24.74 -41.03
C ASN A 645 -24.91 24.85 -39.56
N ASN A 646 -23.63 25.09 -39.27
CA ASN A 646 -23.16 25.38 -37.90
C ASN A 646 -23.22 26.90 -37.64
N PRO A 647 -23.45 27.36 -36.40
CA PRO A 647 -23.49 28.79 -36.06
C PRO A 647 -22.13 29.47 -36.23
N PRO A 648 -22.09 30.79 -36.44
CA PRO A 648 -20.88 31.53 -36.83
C PRO A 648 -19.74 31.50 -35.79
N GLU A 649 -20.04 31.28 -34.51
CA GLU A 649 -19.03 31.18 -33.43
C GLU A 649 -17.99 30.07 -33.67
N LEU A 650 -18.39 28.98 -34.32
CA LEU A 650 -17.49 27.87 -34.69
C LEU A 650 -16.52 28.23 -35.83
N ILE A 651 -16.84 29.26 -36.63
CA ILE A 651 -15.96 29.78 -37.69
C ILE A 651 -14.94 30.75 -37.06
N GLU A 652 -15.40 31.63 -36.17
CA GLU A 652 -14.57 32.55 -35.39
C GLU A 652 -13.52 31.82 -34.55
N ALA A 653 -13.93 30.77 -33.82
CA ALA A 653 -13.02 29.95 -33.01
C ALA A 653 -11.95 29.23 -33.86
N LYS A 654 -12.34 28.69 -35.02
CA LYS A 654 -11.40 28.02 -35.93
C LYS A 654 -10.37 28.99 -36.51
N LYS A 655 -10.82 30.18 -36.92
CA LYS A 655 -9.95 31.22 -37.47
C LYS A 655 -8.83 31.62 -36.49
N ARG A 656 -9.16 31.79 -35.21
CA ARG A 656 -8.18 32.09 -34.15
C ARG A 656 -7.18 30.96 -33.91
N MET A 657 -7.60 29.70 -34.06
CA MET A 657 -6.69 28.55 -34.04
C MET A 657 -5.71 28.56 -35.22
N ASP A 658 -6.21 28.79 -36.44
CA ASP A 658 -5.37 28.83 -37.65
C ASP A 658 -4.38 30.03 -37.62
N GLU A 659 -4.80 31.18 -37.08
CA GLU A 659 -3.94 32.35 -36.84
C GLU A 659 -2.84 32.05 -35.80
N ALA A 660 -3.17 31.43 -34.66
CA ALA A 660 -2.18 31.03 -33.65
C ALA A 660 -1.18 29.98 -34.18
N TYR A 661 -1.64 29.03 -34.99
CA TYR A 661 -0.79 28.01 -35.62
C TYR A 661 0.17 28.65 -36.65
N SER A 662 -0.29 29.65 -37.39
CA SER A 662 0.55 30.43 -38.31
C SER A 662 1.61 31.26 -37.56
N PHE A 663 1.25 31.87 -36.43
CA PHE A 663 2.17 32.67 -35.60
C PHE A 663 3.33 31.84 -35.04
N MET A 664 3.03 30.65 -34.49
CA MET A 664 4.07 29.71 -34.03
C MET A 664 4.97 29.23 -35.18
N LYS A 665 4.41 29.03 -36.38
CA LYS A 665 5.15 28.58 -37.57
C LYS A 665 6.10 29.65 -38.12
N GLN A 666 5.81 30.95 -37.94
CA GLN A 666 6.72 32.02 -38.32
C GLN A 666 7.87 32.22 -37.33
N HIS A 667 7.63 32.03 -36.02
CA HIS A 667 8.67 32.22 -34.99
C HIS A 667 9.71 31.08 -34.95
N SER A 668 9.48 29.96 -35.64
CA SER A 668 10.40 28.80 -35.61
C SER A 668 11.55 28.84 -36.65
N GLN A 669 11.88 30.00 -37.23
CA GLN A 669 12.81 30.09 -38.37
C GLN A 669 14.00 31.05 -38.23
N LEU A 670 14.16 31.78 -37.12
CA LEU A 670 15.32 32.67 -36.90
C LEU A 670 15.93 32.51 -35.50
N GLN A 671 17.25 32.74 -35.44
CA GLN A 671 18.12 32.73 -34.26
C GLN A 671 18.32 31.38 -33.55
N LEU A 672 19.29 30.62 -34.08
CA LEU A 672 20.27 29.87 -33.28
C LEU A 672 21.66 30.20 -33.81
N LYS A 673 22.59 30.56 -32.92
CA LYS A 673 24.03 30.64 -33.17
C LYS A 673 24.80 30.43 -31.87
N ASP A 674 25.75 29.49 -31.96
CA ASP A 674 27.03 29.40 -31.26
C ASP A 674 26.97 29.49 -29.70
N GLU A 675 26.99 28.38 -28.92
CA GLU A 675 28.07 27.39 -28.66
C GLU A 675 29.00 27.79 -27.48
N ASP A 676 29.62 26.87 -26.74
CA ASP A 676 29.47 25.39 -26.63
C ASP A 676 28.64 25.05 -25.33
N ASP A 677 28.52 23.87 -24.71
CA ASP A 677 28.89 22.43 -24.89
C ASP A 677 27.88 21.62 -24.01
N GLU A 678 27.86 20.29 -23.75
CA GLU A 678 28.57 19.06 -24.19
C GLU A 678 27.56 17.88 -24.04
N CYS A 679 28.04 16.66 -24.23
CA CYS A 679 27.59 15.41 -23.61
C CYS A 679 26.22 14.87 -24.01
N SER A 680 26.11 14.44 -25.27
CA SER A 680 25.58 13.08 -25.61
C SER A 680 25.57 12.83 -27.13
N THR A 681 26.74 12.53 -27.68
CA THR A 681 26.98 12.49 -29.14
C THR A 681 26.46 11.23 -29.83
N PHE A 682 25.13 11.07 -29.92
CA PHE A 682 24.50 10.07 -30.78
C PHE A 682 23.23 10.57 -31.49
N GLY A 683 22.27 11.15 -30.75
CA GLY A 683 20.98 11.59 -31.32
C GLY A 683 21.10 12.67 -32.39
N VAL A 684 22.05 13.62 -32.20
CA VAL A 684 22.28 14.74 -33.12
C VAL A 684 22.73 14.26 -34.52
N LEU A 685 23.51 13.18 -34.59
CA LEU A 685 24.03 12.65 -35.86
C LEU A 685 22.90 12.02 -36.70
N VAL A 686 21.97 11.30 -36.05
CA VAL A 686 20.77 10.74 -36.67
C VAL A 686 19.85 11.85 -37.17
N ALA A 687 19.58 12.85 -36.34
CA ALA A 687 18.73 14.00 -36.69
C ALA A 687 19.29 14.81 -37.88
N ARG A 688 20.60 15.05 -37.94
CA ARG A 688 21.25 15.73 -39.09
C ARG A 688 21.16 14.91 -40.39
N LYS A 689 21.15 13.56 -40.33
CA LYS A 689 21.11 12.69 -41.51
C LYS A 689 19.70 12.53 -42.08
N LEU A 690 18.68 12.49 -41.22
CA LEU A 690 17.26 12.38 -41.63
C LEU A 690 16.72 13.63 -42.36
N ARG A 691 17.22 14.83 -42.03
CA ARG A 691 16.74 16.11 -42.62
C ARG A 691 17.16 16.36 -44.09
N LYS A 692 17.92 15.47 -44.74
CA LYS A 692 18.44 15.65 -46.12
C LYS A 692 17.94 14.64 -47.16
N LEU A 693 16.85 13.92 -46.90
CA LEU A 693 16.25 12.96 -47.84
C LEU A 693 14.87 13.42 -48.33
N SER A 694 14.67 13.39 -49.65
CA SER A 694 13.42 13.78 -50.31
C SER A 694 12.29 12.77 -50.08
N GLU A 695 11.05 13.20 -50.31
CA GLU A 695 9.86 12.49 -49.83
C GLU A 695 9.68 11.08 -50.42
N GLN A 696 10.01 10.89 -51.70
CA GLN A 696 10.03 9.55 -52.32
C GLN A 696 10.98 8.54 -51.66
N ARG A 697 11.91 8.96 -50.79
CA ARG A 697 12.75 8.06 -49.99
C ARG A 697 12.19 7.74 -48.60
N ARG A 698 11.20 8.50 -48.09
CA ARG A 698 10.53 8.14 -46.83
C ARG A 698 9.62 6.94 -47.02
N ASP A 699 8.88 6.86 -48.12
CA ASP A 699 7.95 5.75 -48.38
C ASP A 699 8.68 4.41 -48.57
N ILE A 700 9.81 4.42 -49.30
CA ILE A 700 10.69 3.25 -49.46
C ILE A 700 11.29 2.82 -48.11
N MET A 701 11.60 3.77 -47.22
CA MET A 701 12.14 3.46 -45.90
C MET A 701 11.05 2.95 -44.95
N MET A 702 9.82 3.46 -45.01
CA MET A 702 8.68 2.95 -44.25
C MET A 702 8.27 1.54 -44.70
N ALA A 703 8.30 1.26 -46.02
CA ALA A 703 8.11 -0.10 -46.54
C ALA A 703 9.15 -1.07 -45.95
N LYS A 704 10.43 -0.68 -45.91
CA LYS A 704 11.50 -1.48 -45.30
C LYS A 704 11.43 -1.60 -43.78
N ILE A 705 10.92 -0.59 -43.08
CA ILE A 705 10.65 -0.69 -41.63
C ILE A 705 9.50 -1.69 -41.36
N HIS A 706 8.56 -1.83 -42.30
CA HIS A 706 7.49 -2.83 -42.23
C HIS A 706 7.94 -4.25 -42.64
N GLU A 707 9.03 -4.39 -43.40
CA GLU A 707 9.75 -5.68 -43.57
C GLU A 707 10.57 -6.06 -42.32
N LEU A 708 11.13 -5.07 -41.61
CA LEU A 708 12.00 -5.28 -40.43
C LEU A 708 11.26 -5.66 -39.12
N PHE A 709 9.96 -5.95 -39.18
CA PHE A 709 9.15 -6.36 -38.03
C PHE A 709 8.40 -7.70 -38.24
N VAL A 710 8.85 -8.51 -39.21
CA VAL A 710 8.38 -9.89 -39.41
C VAL A 710 9.58 -10.84 -39.54
N ASP A 711 9.65 -11.80 -38.63
CA ASP A 711 10.45 -13.04 -38.62
C ASP A 711 11.98 -12.97 -38.85
N GLU A 712 12.73 -13.00 -37.75
CA GLU A 712 13.75 -14.04 -37.61
C GLU A 712 13.14 -15.27 -36.92
N HIS A 713 12.66 -16.23 -37.72
CA HIS A 713 13.16 -17.62 -37.66
C HIS A 713 12.58 -18.46 -38.81
N VAL A 714 13.41 -18.67 -39.84
CA VAL A 714 13.09 -19.52 -40.99
C VAL A 714 13.51 -20.96 -40.73
N TYR A 715 12.66 -21.94 -41.08
CA TYR A 715 13.15 -23.14 -41.78
C TYR A 715 12.09 -23.84 -42.68
N ASN A 716 12.24 -23.60 -43.99
CA ASN A 716 11.97 -24.49 -45.13
C ASN A 716 10.55 -24.83 -45.66
N PHE A 717 10.38 -24.39 -46.92
CA PHE A 717 9.94 -25.13 -48.13
C PHE A 717 8.49 -25.03 -48.70
N ASN A 718 8.49 -24.61 -49.98
CA ASN A 718 7.56 -24.91 -51.08
C ASN A 718 6.16 -24.23 -51.20
N LEU A 719 6.13 -23.18 -52.04
CA LEU A 719 5.33 -23.05 -53.30
C LEU A 719 3.80 -23.26 -53.30
N PRO A 720 3.05 -22.58 -54.20
CA PRO A 720 3.12 -21.17 -54.59
C PRO A 720 1.71 -20.50 -54.63
N ASN A 721 1.68 -19.21 -55.00
CA ASN A 721 0.47 -18.39 -55.20
C ASN A 721 -0.67 -19.05 -55.99
N TYR A 722 -1.93 -18.74 -55.67
CA TYR A 722 -2.80 -17.91 -56.54
C TYR A 722 -3.98 -17.29 -55.74
N SER A 723 -4.94 -16.64 -56.41
CA SER A 723 -5.66 -15.48 -55.87
C SER A 723 -7.18 -15.58 -55.74
N SER A 724 -7.71 -14.66 -54.94
CA SER A 724 -8.96 -13.89 -55.17
C SER A 724 -10.34 -14.43 -54.76
N SER A 725 -11.22 -13.46 -54.49
CA SER A 725 -12.69 -13.51 -54.36
C SER A 725 -13.37 -13.93 -53.03
N ARG A 726 -14.40 -13.15 -52.68
CA ARG A 726 -15.51 -13.41 -51.73
C ARG A 726 -16.77 -13.78 -52.56
N PRO A 727 -17.98 -14.07 -52.01
CA PRO A 727 -18.42 -14.29 -50.61
C PRO A 727 -19.37 -15.53 -50.42
N ASN A 728 -20.02 -15.59 -49.23
CA ASN A 728 -21.43 -15.98 -48.99
C ASN A 728 -21.85 -17.45 -48.68
N SER A 729 -23.01 -17.49 -47.99
CA SER A 729 -24.02 -18.56 -47.87
C SER A 729 -23.65 -19.92 -47.23
N ALA A 730 -23.93 -20.00 -45.93
CA ALA A 730 -24.99 -20.86 -45.36
C ALA A 730 -25.14 -22.35 -45.78
N ALA A 731 -25.01 -23.20 -44.75
CA ALA A 731 -25.95 -24.25 -44.35
C ALA A 731 -25.87 -25.69 -44.93
N THR A 732 -25.98 -26.62 -43.98
CA THR A 732 -26.49 -28.00 -44.06
C THR A 732 -25.47 -29.13 -44.27
N MET A 733 -25.78 -30.25 -43.60
CA MET A 733 -25.01 -31.48 -43.42
C MET A 733 -24.61 -32.18 -44.73
N LEU A 734 -23.54 -32.97 -44.68
CA LEU A 734 -23.70 -34.43 -44.75
C LEU A 734 -22.50 -35.17 -44.12
N SER A 735 -22.73 -36.44 -43.78
CA SER A 735 -21.83 -37.36 -43.08
C SER A 735 -20.67 -37.87 -43.93
N TYR A 736 -19.54 -38.22 -43.30
CA TYR A 736 -18.88 -39.51 -43.57
C TYR A 736 -17.98 -39.95 -42.39
N THR A 737 -18.21 -41.16 -41.89
CA THR A 737 -17.28 -41.92 -41.03
C THR A 737 -16.37 -42.79 -41.88
N PRO A 738 -15.15 -43.12 -41.40
CA PRO A 738 -14.80 -44.54 -41.37
C PRO A 738 -14.21 -45.00 -40.04
N SER A 739 -14.37 -46.31 -39.77
CA SER A 739 -13.82 -47.04 -38.62
C SER A 739 -13.80 -48.55 -39.00
N PRO A 740 -13.17 -49.44 -38.21
CA PRO A 740 -11.72 -49.54 -37.95
C PRO A 740 -11.21 -50.97 -38.28
N PRO A 741 -9.94 -51.32 -38.01
CA PRO A 741 -9.54 -52.71 -37.81
C PRO A 741 -9.82 -53.18 -36.35
N GLN A 742 -10.09 -54.48 -36.18
CA GLN A 742 -10.44 -55.14 -34.91
C GLN A 742 -9.29 -56.04 -34.35
N ILE A 743 -9.65 -56.87 -33.36
CA ILE A 743 -9.01 -58.11 -32.83
C ILE A 743 -8.08 -57.88 -31.62
N ASN A 744 -8.32 -58.45 -30.42
CA ASN A 744 -9.52 -59.13 -29.88
C ASN A 744 -9.47 -59.24 -28.33
N ILE A 745 -10.63 -59.45 -27.66
CA ILE A 745 -10.74 -60.00 -26.28
C ILE A 745 -11.92 -60.98 -26.24
N ALA A 746 -11.72 -62.17 -25.66
CA ALA A 746 -12.76 -63.20 -25.54
C ALA A 746 -13.29 -63.32 -24.09
N SER A 747 -14.61 -63.31 -23.97
CA SER A 747 -15.42 -63.78 -22.83
C SER A 747 -15.95 -65.21 -23.16
N PRO A 748 -16.94 -65.85 -22.48
CA PRO A 748 -17.76 -65.42 -21.33
C PRO A 748 -18.04 -66.49 -20.25
N SER A 749 -18.78 -66.14 -19.20
CA SER A 749 -20.11 -66.72 -18.86
C SER A 749 -20.58 -66.26 -17.48
N ALA A 750 -21.87 -66.45 -17.15
CA ALA A 750 -22.50 -65.94 -15.93
C ALA A 750 -23.54 -66.91 -15.36
N VAL A 751 -23.70 -66.92 -14.03
CA VAL A 751 -24.82 -67.54 -13.30
C VAL A 751 -25.19 -66.61 -12.14
N ALA A 752 -26.48 -66.52 -11.79
CA ALA A 752 -27.00 -65.64 -10.74
C ALA A 752 -27.39 -66.39 -9.46
N SER A 753 -27.43 -65.70 -8.32
CA SER A 753 -28.43 -65.93 -7.25
C SER A 753 -28.33 -64.91 -6.11
N SER A 754 -29.44 -64.74 -5.38
CA SER A 754 -29.55 -64.20 -4.02
C SER A 754 -30.71 -64.94 -3.32
N PRO A 755 -30.79 -65.03 -1.98
CA PRO A 755 -31.44 -63.95 -1.22
C PRO A 755 -30.93 -63.75 0.24
N LYS A 756 -31.70 -63.00 1.03
CA LYS A 756 -31.46 -62.50 2.42
C LYS A 756 -31.76 -63.54 3.52
N VAL A 757 -31.11 -63.39 4.70
CA VAL A 757 -31.58 -63.52 6.13
C VAL A 757 -30.38 -62.99 6.97
N ALA A 758 -30.36 -62.11 8.00
CA ALA A 758 -31.23 -61.57 9.07
C ALA A 758 -30.71 -61.93 10.49
N TYR A 759 -30.93 -61.05 11.47
CA TYR A 759 -30.35 -61.03 12.84
C TYR A 759 -30.82 -62.16 13.80
N PRO A 760 -30.13 -62.39 14.96
CA PRO A 760 -30.54 -61.76 16.23
C PRO A 760 -29.36 -61.26 17.13
N THR A 761 -29.64 -60.97 18.40
CA THR A 761 -28.84 -60.20 19.40
C THR A 761 -28.30 -61.02 20.59
N ASP A 762 -27.39 -60.48 21.43
CA ASP A 762 -27.71 -60.15 22.84
C ASP A 762 -26.56 -59.62 23.75
N VAL A 763 -26.93 -58.63 24.58
CA VAL A 763 -26.60 -58.35 26.00
C VAL A 763 -25.22 -58.72 26.60
N ALA A 764 -24.48 -57.70 27.08
CA ALA A 764 -24.02 -57.58 28.49
C ALA A 764 -23.38 -56.20 28.77
N SER A 765 -23.43 -55.72 30.03
CA SER A 765 -22.84 -54.44 30.47
C SER A 765 -22.21 -54.56 31.86
N LEU A 766 -21.11 -53.87 32.15
CA LEU A 766 -20.67 -53.59 33.53
C LEU A 766 -19.71 -52.39 33.68
N ASN A 767 -20.04 -51.61 34.71
CA ASN A 767 -19.33 -50.55 35.45
C ASN A 767 -17.88 -50.92 35.88
N SER A 768 -16.97 -50.03 36.36
CA SER A 768 -16.95 -48.56 36.62
C SER A 768 -15.55 -48.10 37.12
N ALA A 769 -15.39 -46.79 37.39
CA ALA A 769 -14.33 -46.12 38.17
C ALA A 769 -12.93 -46.05 37.51
N THR A 770 -12.15 -44.95 37.49
CA THR A 770 -11.92 -43.74 38.33
C THR A 770 -10.98 -43.89 39.54
N SER A 771 -9.68 -43.64 39.33
CA SER A 771 -8.80 -42.96 40.30
C SER A 771 -7.43 -42.56 39.70
N GLN A 772 -7.04 -41.29 39.85
CA GLN A 772 -5.64 -40.80 39.93
C GLN A 772 -5.10 -41.06 41.38
N PRO A 773 -3.91 -40.63 41.85
CA PRO A 773 -2.88 -39.74 41.25
C PRO A 773 -1.38 -40.10 41.54
N ASN A 774 -0.45 -39.25 41.06
CA ASN A 774 0.85 -38.83 41.68
C ASN A 774 1.92 -39.89 42.09
N SER A 775 3.21 -39.59 42.26
CA SER A 775 4.06 -38.39 42.07
C SER A 775 5.55 -38.78 42.00
N ASP A 776 6.40 -37.89 41.48
CA ASP A 776 7.83 -37.63 41.79
C ASP A 776 8.82 -38.76 42.17
N ALA A 777 10.01 -38.76 41.56
CA ALA A 777 11.24 -38.22 42.21
C ALA A 777 12.58 -38.46 41.46
N THR A 778 13.41 -37.40 41.39
CA THR A 778 14.89 -37.38 41.38
C THR A 778 15.75 -38.07 40.31
N MET A 779 16.86 -37.41 39.94
CA MET A 779 17.95 -37.94 39.11
C MET A 779 18.99 -38.71 39.93
N LEU A 780 19.79 -39.55 39.26
CA LEU A 780 21.25 -39.62 39.48
C LEU A 780 21.96 -40.11 38.20
N SER A 781 23.24 -39.79 38.05
CA SER A 781 24.08 -40.04 36.86
C SER A 781 25.17 -41.07 37.13
N TYR A 782 25.70 -41.73 36.09
CA TYR A 782 27.14 -42.07 35.93
C TYR A 782 27.42 -42.62 34.52
N THR A 783 28.64 -42.37 34.00
CA THR A 783 29.21 -42.98 32.78
C THR A 783 30.37 -43.92 33.16
N PRO A 784 30.79 -44.84 32.26
CA PRO A 784 32.11 -44.65 31.66
C PRO A 784 32.28 -45.20 30.21
N SER A 785 33.42 -44.87 29.60
CA SER A 785 34.01 -45.43 28.35
C SER A 785 35.38 -46.05 28.68
N PRO A 786 36.20 -46.56 27.73
CA PRO A 786 35.97 -47.30 26.47
C PRO A 786 36.82 -48.63 26.44
N PRO A 787 37.03 -49.29 25.28
CA PRO A 787 38.16 -50.21 25.06
C PRO A 787 39.14 -49.75 23.94
N GLN A 788 40.18 -50.56 23.66
CA GLN A 788 41.48 -50.15 23.07
C GLN A 788 41.75 -50.58 21.61
N SER A 789 42.90 -50.13 21.07
CA SER A 789 43.42 -50.35 19.71
C SER A 789 44.44 -51.51 19.59
N ASN A 790 44.71 -52.04 18.37
CA ASN A 790 45.98 -51.77 17.64
C ASN A 790 46.28 -52.65 16.37
N ILE A 791 47.12 -52.07 15.48
CA ILE A 791 48.13 -52.70 14.56
C ILE A 791 47.73 -53.28 13.17
N ALA A 792 48.57 -52.93 12.18
CA ALA A 792 48.92 -53.59 10.89
C ALA A 792 48.36 -53.09 9.53
N SER A 793 49.29 -52.98 8.57
CA SER A 793 49.21 -52.69 7.11
C SER A 793 50.60 -53.04 6.50
N PRO A 794 50.90 -52.98 5.17
CA PRO A 794 50.10 -52.73 3.95
C PRO A 794 50.19 -53.95 2.96
N PRO A 795 50.08 -53.76 1.61
CA PRO A 795 51.30 -53.53 0.80
C PRO A 795 51.15 -52.52 -0.37
N GLN A 796 52.27 -52.18 -1.05
CA GLN A 796 52.37 -51.33 -2.25
C GLN A 796 53.09 -52.05 -3.42
N VAL A 797 52.74 -51.74 -4.68
CA VAL A 797 53.53 -51.93 -5.93
C VAL A 797 52.94 -50.97 -7.01
N ALA A 798 53.63 -50.39 -8.02
CA ALA A 798 54.95 -49.74 -8.12
C ALA A 798 55.01 -48.88 -9.44
N PHE A 799 56.02 -48.01 -9.58
CA PHE A 799 56.33 -47.09 -10.71
C PHE A 799 56.99 -47.81 -11.93
N PRO A 800 57.36 -47.19 -13.10
CA PRO A 800 57.60 -45.76 -13.46
C PRO A 800 56.78 -45.30 -14.73
N THR A 801 57.10 -44.32 -15.61
CA THR A 801 58.33 -43.55 -16.00
C THR A 801 57.98 -42.20 -16.68
N GLU A 802 59.00 -41.41 -17.08
CA GLU A 802 58.96 -40.10 -17.77
C GLU A 802 58.77 -40.18 -19.30
N VAL A 803 58.43 -39.05 -19.96
CA VAL A 803 58.97 -38.55 -21.26
C VAL A 803 58.67 -37.03 -21.39
N GLU A 804 59.64 -36.24 -21.91
CA GLU A 804 59.51 -34.82 -22.29
C GLU A 804 59.35 -34.60 -23.82
N TYR A 805 59.20 -33.32 -24.24
CA TYR A 805 59.19 -32.80 -25.63
C TYR A 805 57.94 -33.17 -26.48
N LEU A 806 57.43 -32.31 -27.37
CA LEU A 806 58.14 -31.42 -28.32
C LEU A 806 57.34 -30.13 -28.69
N ASN A 807 58.06 -29.11 -29.15
CA ASN A 807 57.50 -27.89 -29.79
C ASN A 807 57.32 -28.08 -31.32
N CYS A 808 56.34 -27.38 -31.91
CA CYS A 808 56.38 -26.76 -33.26
C CYS A 808 55.06 -25.95 -33.45
N VAL A 809 54.98 -24.64 -33.70
CA VAL A 809 55.82 -23.64 -34.42
C VAL A 809 55.74 -23.72 -35.94
N ASN A 810 54.97 -22.80 -36.55
CA ASN A 810 55.19 -22.06 -37.81
C ASN A 810 53.87 -21.38 -38.28
N SER A 811 53.84 -20.22 -38.95
CA SER A 811 54.87 -19.19 -39.18
C SER A 811 54.29 -17.86 -39.73
N TYR A 812 54.96 -16.75 -39.38
CA TYR A 812 55.15 -15.42 -40.03
C TYR A 812 54.97 -15.30 -41.58
N PRO A 813 54.92 -14.08 -42.23
CA PRO A 813 55.71 -12.87 -41.88
C PRO A 813 55.16 -11.44 -42.21
N ASN A 814 56.08 -10.45 -42.06
CA ASN A 814 56.11 -9.05 -42.53
C ASN A 814 55.32 -7.99 -41.72
N SER A 815 55.86 -6.90 -41.12
CA SER A 815 57.08 -6.05 -41.24
C SER A 815 56.81 -4.66 -41.83
N THR A 816 57.32 -3.59 -41.18
CA THR A 816 58.19 -2.52 -41.75
C THR A 816 58.68 -1.55 -40.63
N LYS A 817 59.72 -0.75 -40.92
CA LYS A 817 60.64 0.00 -40.01
C LYS A 817 60.22 1.48 -39.72
N VAL A 818 60.48 2.05 -38.52
CA VAL A 818 61.56 3.02 -38.07
C VAL A 818 61.47 4.44 -38.70
N LEU A 819 61.54 5.61 -38.00
CA LEU A 819 62.68 6.34 -37.34
C LEU A 819 62.20 7.39 -36.27
N TYR A 820 62.99 7.60 -35.18
CA TYR A 820 63.48 8.83 -34.46
C TYR A 820 62.68 10.18 -34.46
N THR A 821 62.78 11.14 -33.51
CA THR A 821 63.81 11.63 -32.52
C THR A 821 63.09 12.13 -31.22
N SER A 822 63.42 11.80 -29.96
CA SER A 822 64.62 11.98 -29.08
C SER A 822 64.70 13.27 -28.24
N SER A 823 64.50 13.19 -26.91
CA SER A 823 65.23 13.95 -25.87
C SER A 823 64.90 13.47 -24.43
N SER A 824 65.87 13.56 -23.51
CA SER A 824 65.83 13.24 -22.05
C SER A 824 67.01 13.96 -21.36
N PRO A 825 67.07 14.17 -20.03
CA PRO A 825 67.20 13.15 -18.96
C PRO A 825 66.10 13.28 -17.86
N GLN A 826 65.81 12.32 -16.95
CA GLN A 826 66.61 11.68 -15.87
C GLN A 826 67.11 12.68 -14.79
N MET A 827 67.01 12.46 -13.47
CA MET A 827 66.48 11.35 -12.61
C MET A 827 65.50 11.95 -11.55
N ASP A 828 65.04 11.37 -10.42
CA ASP A 828 65.30 10.11 -9.70
C ASP A 828 64.11 9.74 -8.75
N ALA A 829 64.29 8.78 -7.83
CA ALA A 829 63.35 8.24 -6.82
C ALA A 829 63.94 8.32 -5.37
N PRO A 830 63.37 7.75 -4.26
CA PRO A 830 62.19 6.89 -4.11
C PRO A 830 61.22 7.25 -2.96
N SER A 831 60.21 6.39 -2.74
CA SER A 831 59.22 6.41 -1.66
C SER A 831 59.58 5.52 -0.47
N PRO A 832 58.88 5.66 0.68
CA PRO A 832 58.74 4.61 1.69
C PRO A 832 57.38 3.88 1.57
N ALA A 833 57.35 2.59 1.92
CA ALA A 833 56.12 1.81 2.08
C ALA A 833 55.71 1.72 3.56
N TYR A 834 54.42 1.54 3.85
CA TYR A 834 53.94 1.26 5.19
C TYR A 834 54.09 -0.23 5.52
N HIS A 835 54.96 -0.56 6.48
CA HIS A 835 55.03 -1.87 7.10
C HIS A 835 54.11 -1.93 8.33
N VAL A 836 53.60 -3.13 8.61
CA VAL A 836 52.91 -3.47 9.86
C VAL A 836 53.86 -4.32 10.69
N GLU A 837 54.09 -3.95 11.96
CA GLU A 837 54.80 -4.77 12.93
C GLU A 837 53.95 -5.02 14.17
N TYR A 838 53.98 -6.27 14.64
CA TYR A 838 53.56 -6.66 15.99
C TYR A 838 54.77 -6.58 16.93
N SER A 839 54.53 -6.32 18.21
CA SER A 839 55.49 -6.69 19.26
C SER A 839 54.75 -7.18 20.51
N GLU A 840 55.20 -8.32 21.03
CA GLU A 840 54.86 -8.84 22.35
C GLU A 840 56.06 -8.62 23.28
N TYR A 841 55.85 -8.35 24.57
CA TYR A 841 56.77 -8.79 25.64
C TYR A 841 56.10 -8.70 27.03
N SER A 842 56.68 -9.40 27.99
CA SER A 842 56.30 -9.43 29.41
C SER A 842 57.58 -9.44 30.28
N ASN A 843 57.56 -9.28 31.60
CA ASN A 843 56.45 -9.39 32.56
C ASN A 843 56.68 -8.47 33.79
N ASP A 844 55.73 -8.47 34.73
CA ASP A 844 55.93 -8.58 36.20
C ASP A 844 54.93 -7.75 37.06
N THR A 845 54.80 -8.19 38.32
CA THR A 845 53.74 -7.86 39.31
C THR A 845 54.36 -7.28 40.60
N PRO A 846 53.63 -7.00 41.72
CA PRO A 846 52.19 -6.68 41.96
C PRO A 846 51.97 -5.41 42.85
N LEU A 847 50.71 -5.03 43.18
CA LEU A 847 50.14 -4.93 44.57
C LEU A 847 48.93 -3.97 44.79
N ASN A 848 47.96 -4.49 45.56
CA ASN A 848 47.06 -3.86 46.57
C ASN A 848 45.97 -2.78 46.27
N LEU A 849 44.79 -3.07 46.84
CA LEU A 849 43.67 -2.15 47.19
C LEU A 849 43.92 -1.47 48.58
N PRO A 850 43.15 -0.44 49.00
CA PRO A 850 42.00 -0.72 49.89
C PRO A 850 40.77 0.23 49.79
N ASN A 851 39.66 -0.19 50.40
CA ASN A 851 38.45 0.63 50.68
C ASN A 851 38.62 1.56 51.91
N PRO A 852 37.72 2.55 52.08
CA PRO A 852 37.16 2.87 53.40
C PRO A 852 35.60 2.95 53.44
N THR A 853 35.00 3.05 54.63
CA THR A 853 33.54 3.03 54.87
C THR A 853 33.07 3.98 56.01
N SER A 854 31.75 4.18 56.16
CA SER A 854 31.01 4.94 57.22
C SER A 854 31.04 6.49 57.11
N ARG A 855 30.08 7.33 57.60
CA ARG A 855 28.88 7.26 58.49
C ARG A 855 27.71 8.12 57.87
N MET A 856 26.39 7.90 58.05
CA MET A 856 25.47 8.11 59.23
C MET A 856 25.29 9.61 59.64
N VAL A 857 24.12 10.21 60.00
CA VAL A 857 22.80 9.76 60.55
C VAL A 857 21.63 10.78 60.26
N SER A 858 20.34 10.34 60.27
CA SER A 858 19.05 11.12 60.48
C SER A 858 18.57 12.13 59.40
N TYR A 859 17.27 12.35 59.10
CA TYR A 859 16.07 12.58 59.97
C TYR A 859 14.75 11.87 59.53
N THR A 860 13.69 11.97 60.34
CA THR A 860 12.33 11.34 60.18
C THR A 860 11.20 12.41 60.23
N PRO A 861 9.94 12.18 59.75
CA PRO A 861 8.89 11.26 60.28
C PRO A 861 8.31 10.29 59.21
N SER A 862 7.69 9.11 59.43
CA SER A 862 6.70 8.56 60.41
C SER A 862 5.21 8.83 60.05
N PRO A 863 4.24 7.94 60.41
CA PRO A 863 4.13 6.55 59.96
C PRO A 863 2.69 6.13 59.51
N SER A 864 2.56 5.01 58.79
CA SER A 864 1.30 4.27 58.61
C SER A 864 1.32 2.94 59.38
N GLN A 865 0.15 2.37 59.70
CA GLN A 865 0.04 1.29 60.71
C GLN A 865 -1.07 0.26 60.40
N ILE A 866 -0.91 -0.95 60.97
CA ILE A 866 -1.88 -2.07 61.08
C ILE A 866 -2.29 -2.78 59.73
N PRO A 867 -2.84 -4.04 59.72
CA PRO A 867 -1.95 -5.20 59.49
C PRO A 867 -2.42 -6.29 58.49
N ARG A 868 -1.53 -7.29 58.31
CA ARG A 868 -1.73 -8.70 57.88
C ARG A 868 -3.16 -9.25 57.83
N GLY A 869 -3.50 -10.01 56.76
CA GLY A 869 -4.78 -10.76 56.71
C GLY A 869 -4.97 -11.84 55.62
N LYS A 870 -4.24 -12.97 55.73
CA LYS A 870 -4.54 -14.31 55.16
C LYS A 870 -4.74 -14.54 53.64
N ASN A 871 -4.27 -15.71 53.23
CA ASN A 871 -4.47 -16.41 51.96
C ASN A 871 -5.95 -16.45 51.49
N ASN A 872 -6.17 -16.29 50.19
CA ASN A 872 -6.28 -17.43 49.26
C ASN A 872 -5.82 -17.02 47.85
#